data_AF-D8LZ02-F1
#
_entry.id   AF-D8LZ02-F1
#
_cell.length_a   1.000
_cell.length_b   1.000
_cell.length_c   1.000
_cell.angle_alpha   90.00
_cell.angle_beta   90.00
_cell.angle_gamma   90.00
#
_symmetry.space_group_name_H-M   'P 1'
#
loop_
_entity.id
_entity.type
_entity.pdbx_description
1 polymer ?
#
loop_
_entity_poly.entity_id
_entity_poly.type
_entity_poly.pdbx_seq_one_letter_code
_entity_poly.pdbx_strand_id
1 'polypeptide(L)'
;MLVQALSVASMTFYPFVTICQTCHKENVQEGVMLIVLSSAISLLINTASPVVWSVYTPLFLFTCVLWLVVFLLFDVCSILIFVMEVASIPNEYFDTKAYFKNKDRQLWLKGFVVGHSGLPIRRRKVQRNMSTKSMFFLSISSVLLFTLTVITILLGAGVITWGYATICPEGFNLPNCERMDFLDTYIWQGNKKYKIDSHECYYGVAFRTWAPMASAVSVIFSNSTHTHVYPMTQQYDGCWFTNVCDASVDDTYYFQYISKASDRRCPRLSIGAKEILFFNEPGQVNRISSSYSAEKLSLFNFEEAIVYQVFLPAFLGKEDTDYYLRQLTYQINYFANLGITTLELFPIEQYSCDSEIPNCWSEFGTITQLREFVVTAHTKNIRVLLDVSWALFDSRSLLYDIDCNGSWGSFFHSEASSLIGERRRLDFNLMKQSGNYIEKIVSQWRNEAGVDGVVWLDSGCLFYGGKHCKQGYGSTDYDAISVIQQIRDASDYLHVGFPGFSHSRSAIRRTLSRPGCSPRTTTAQSLFSESPLSVAKISSFLSELNRYPKSVLCFEDRATAHTRFVDASFSTERLRRQALAVGIMMLGPTVPCLFMGTEFFTEQNFTAVPDELNWSFMNPEDKHHGFLQMTAELIRIRRDFMIAGGNLMVHGHDLERGIVLFSVEKDDVTLFCVLNLSENSIGSGEMISLPMTISGQLEPAFTTESSVWYPQFEDENENIRVELCPDEERVYCLYASVHYHSLRVFKVI
;
A
#
# COMPACT_ATOMS: atom_id res chain seq x y z
N MET A 1 32.73 2.03 -23.12
CA MET A 1 32.58 3.48 -22.86
C MET A 1 33.92 4.23 -22.81
N LEU A 2 34.85 3.93 -21.88
CA LEU A 2 36.10 4.69 -21.76
C LEU A 2 36.99 4.67 -23.03
N VAL A 3 37.07 3.53 -23.70
CA VAL A 3 37.80 3.36 -24.98
C VAL A 3 37.12 4.11 -26.14
N GLN A 4 35.79 4.18 -26.14
CA GLN A 4 35.03 4.96 -27.12
C GLN A 4 35.18 6.47 -26.87
N ALA A 5 35.18 6.90 -25.60
CA ALA A 5 35.43 8.29 -25.22
C ALA A 5 36.85 8.74 -25.60
N LEU A 6 37.86 7.88 -25.37
CA LEU A 6 39.25 8.13 -25.79
C LEU A 6 39.41 8.16 -27.31
N SER A 7 38.70 7.30 -28.05
CA SER A 7 38.67 7.30 -29.51
C SER A 7 38.08 8.61 -30.07
N VAL A 8 36.94 9.05 -29.54
CA VAL A 8 36.27 10.30 -29.96
C VAL A 8 37.10 11.53 -29.59
N ALA A 9 37.69 11.57 -28.39
CA ALA A 9 38.62 12.63 -28.00
C ALA A 9 39.87 12.65 -28.87
N SER A 10 40.44 11.48 -29.19
CA SER A 10 41.63 11.39 -30.05
C SER A 10 41.32 11.86 -31.48
N MET A 11 40.17 11.48 -32.06
CA MET A 11 39.78 11.92 -33.40
C MET A 11 39.42 13.41 -33.49
N THR A 12 38.92 14.01 -32.41
CA THR A 12 38.61 15.46 -32.36
C THR A 12 39.85 16.33 -32.17
N PHE A 13 40.88 15.85 -31.46
CA PHE A 13 42.12 16.61 -31.23
C PHE A 13 43.25 16.33 -32.24
N TYR A 14 43.27 15.17 -32.90
CA TYR A 14 44.29 14.81 -33.89
C TYR A 14 44.45 15.82 -35.05
N PRO A 15 43.37 16.40 -35.63
CA PRO A 15 43.48 17.42 -36.68
C PRO A 15 44.23 18.67 -36.22
N PHE A 16 44.06 19.05 -34.95
CA PHE A 16 44.70 20.22 -34.33
C PHE A 16 46.22 20.08 -34.26
N VAL A 17 46.72 18.87 -33.97
CA VAL A 17 48.17 18.58 -33.89
C VAL A 17 48.81 18.55 -35.29
N THR A 18 48.11 18.01 -36.29
CA THR A 18 48.61 17.99 -37.68
C THR A 18 48.60 19.38 -38.35
N ILE A 19 47.60 20.23 -38.05
CA ILE A 19 47.50 21.58 -38.64
C ILE A 19 48.58 22.51 -38.08
N CYS A 20 48.95 22.38 -36.80
CA CYS A 20 50.04 23.16 -36.22
C CYS A 20 51.44 22.83 -36.77
N GLN A 21 51.62 21.72 -37.50
CA GLN A 21 52.94 21.26 -37.96
C GLN A 21 53.26 21.54 -39.44
N THR A 22 52.30 21.98 -40.26
CA THR A 22 52.54 22.19 -41.70
C THR A 22 51.96 23.50 -42.22
N CYS A 23 52.82 24.49 -42.44
CA CYS A 23 52.47 25.86 -42.84
C CYS A 23 52.39 26.11 -44.36
N HIS A 24 52.44 25.10 -45.22
CA HIS A 24 52.47 25.32 -46.67
C HIS A 24 51.76 24.19 -47.45
N LYS A 25 50.46 24.35 -47.72
CA LYS A 25 49.73 23.91 -48.94
C LYS A 25 48.21 23.99 -48.68
N GLU A 26 47.56 25.01 -49.25
CA GLU A 26 46.15 25.36 -49.01
C GLU A 26 45.15 24.30 -49.50
N ASN A 27 45.38 23.67 -50.66
CA ASN A 27 44.32 22.85 -51.29
C ASN A 27 44.21 21.39 -50.81
N VAL A 28 45.19 20.88 -50.03
CA VAL A 28 45.14 19.51 -49.48
C VAL A 28 44.46 19.49 -48.10
N GLN A 29 44.35 20.64 -47.44
CA GLN A 29 43.85 20.76 -46.07
C GLN A 29 42.32 20.69 -45.99
N GLU A 30 41.60 21.22 -46.97
CA GLU A 30 40.13 21.24 -46.98
C GLU A 30 39.52 19.85 -47.18
N GLY A 31 40.10 19.05 -48.09
CA GLY A 31 39.62 17.70 -48.39
C GLY A 31 39.81 16.70 -47.24
N VAL A 32 40.93 16.78 -46.53
CA VAL A 32 41.19 15.94 -45.35
C VAL A 32 40.30 16.35 -44.17
N MET A 33 40.01 17.66 -44.00
CA MET A 33 39.09 18.14 -42.97
C MET A 33 37.66 17.65 -43.15
N LEU A 34 37.12 17.69 -44.38
CA LEU A 34 35.76 17.23 -44.65
C LEU A 34 35.56 15.73 -44.40
N ILE A 35 36.57 14.91 -44.69
CA ILE A 35 36.53 13.46 -44.46
C ILE A 35 36.55 13.13 -42.96
N VAL A 36 37.32 13.86 -42.16
CA VAL A 36 37.38 13.66 -40.70
C VAL A 36 36.08 14.12 -40.02
N LEU A 37 35.51 15.25 -40.46
CA LEU A 37 34.24 15.74 -39.93
C LEU A 37 33.07 14.81 -40.27
N SER A 38 33.02 14.29 -41.51
CA SER A 38 31.96 13.39 -41.93
C SER A 38 32.04 12.03 -41.22
N SER A 39 33.25 11.53 -40.93
CA SER A 39 33.43 10.28 -40.19
C SER A 39 33.11 10.43 -38.70
N ALA A 40 33.41 11.58 -38.08
CA ALA A 40 33.02 11.88 -36.69
C ALA A 40 31.49 12.01 -36.53
N ILE A 41 30.82 12.69 -37.48
CA ILE A 41 29.35 12.83 -37.51
C ILE A 41 28.69 11.45 -37.72
N SER A 42 29.23 10.63 -38.63
CA SER A 42 28.72 9.27 -38.87
C SER A 42 28.86 8.35 -37.65
N LEU A 43 29.94 8.50 -36.86
CA LEU A 43 30.12 7.74 -35.62
C LEU A 43 29.13 8.15 -34.52
N LEU A 44 28.86 9.46 -34.38
CA LEU A 44 27.91 10.02 -33.40
C LEU A 44 26.45 9.66 -33.72
N ILE A 45 26.08 9.63 -34.99
CA ILE A 45 24.74 9.23 -35.45
C ILE A 45 24.49 7.74 -35.19
N ASN A 46 25.50 6.88 -35.29
CA ASN A 46 25.36 5.43 -35.08
C ASN A 46 25.36 4.99 -33.60
N THR A 47 25.73 5.85 -32.66
CA THR A 47 25.65 5.56 -31.21
C THR A 47 24.31 6.02 -30.64
N ALA A 48 23.25 5.24 -30.85
CA ALA A 48 21.86 5.53 -30.48
C ALA A 48 21.58 5.48 -28.95
N SER A 49 22.30 6.27 -28.13
CA SER A 49 22.03 6.40 -26.69
C SER A 49 21.72 7.87 -26.30
N PRO A 50 20.53 8.17 -25.72
CA PRO A 50 20.13 9.53 -25.33
C PRO A 50 21.06 10.20 -24.30
N VAL A 51 21.69 9.40 -23.43
CA VAL A 51 22.61 9.87 -22.39
C VAL A 51 23.93 10.39 -22.98
N VAL A 52 24.36 9.83 -24.12
CA VAL A 52 25.54 10.31 -24.83
C VAL A 52 25.24 11.65 -25.52
N TRP A 53 24.04 11.83 -26.05
CA TRP A 53 23.64 13.12 -26.63
C TRP A 53 23.57 14.23 -25.59
N SER A 54 23.03 14.01 -24.39
CA SER A 54 22.93 15.09 -23.39
C SER A 54 24.29 15.63 -22.91
N VAL A 55 25.32 14.78 -22.86
CA VAL A 55 26.67 15.17 -22.39
C VAL A 55 27.56 15.67 -23.53
N TYR A 56 27.46 15.10 -24.74
CA TYR A 56 28.38 15.42 -25.84
C TYR A 56 27.87 16.50 -26.79
N THR A 57 26.56 16.77 -26.86
CA THR A 57 26.01 17.87 -27.68
C THR A 57 26.54 19.25 -27.27
N PRO A 58 26.63 19.60 -25.96
CA PRO A 58 27.23 20.86 -25.55
C PRO A 58 28.71 20.96 -25.92
N LEU A 59 29.44 19.85 -25.80
CA LEU A 59 30.88 19.78 -26.10
C LEU A 59 31.15 19.90 -27.60
N PHE A 60 30.31 19.27 -28.43
CA PHE A 60 30.33 19.39 -29.89
C PHE A 60 30.00 20.82 -30.34
N LEU A 61 28.94 21.42 -29.79
CA LEU A 61 28.59 22.82 -30.06
C LEU A 61 29.71 23.78 -29.65
N PHE A 62 30.32 23.55 -28.48
CA PHE A 62 31.47 24.33 -28.02
C PHE A 62 32.65 24.22 -28.99
N THR A 63 32.99 23.02 -29.47
CA THR A 63 34.05 22.84 -30.46
C THR A 63 33.72 23.47 -31.81
N CYS A 64 32.47 23.40 -32.28
CA CYS A 64 32.02 24.06 -33.50
C CYS A 64 32.17 25.59 -33.38
N VAL A 65 31.82 26.17 -32.23
CA VAL A 65 32.02 27.60 -31.95
C VAL A 65 33.50 27.96 -31.93
N LEU A 66 34.34 27.14 -31.28
CA LEU A 66 35.79 27.36 -31.21
C LEU A 66 36.45 27.29 -32.59
N TRP A 67 35.99 26.39 -33.46
CA TRP A 67 36.40 26.30 -34.86
C TRP A 67 35.93 27.49 -35.69
N LEU A 68 34.72 28.00 -35.46
CA LEU A 68 34.21 29.22 -36.08
C LEU A 68 35.05 30.44 -35.67
N VAL A 69 35.50 30.49 -34.41
CA VAL A 69 36.43 31.52 -33.93
C VAL A 69 37.80 31.41 -34.62
N VAL A 70 38.36 30.20 -34.77
CA VAL A 70 39.64 30.01 -35.47
C VAL A 70 39.54 30.38 -36.95
N PHE A 71 38.45 29.98 -37.63
CA PHE A 71 38.21 30.30 -39.04
C PHE A 71 38.06 31.81 -39.25
N LEU A 72 37.28 32.48 -38.39
CA LEU A 72 37.13 33.94 -38.44
C LEU A 72 38.42 34.68 -38.08
N LEU A 73 39.24 34.16 -37.17
CA LEU A 73 40.56 34.74 -36.86
C LEU A 73 41.56 34.55 -38.02
N PHE A 74 41.52 33.41 -38.72
CA PHE A 74 42.32 33.16 -39.92
C PHE A 74 41.86 34.04 -41.09
N ASP A 75 40.55 34.20 -41.31
CA ASP A 75 40.01 35.10 -42.32
C ASP A 75 40.35 36.56 -42.02
N VAL A 76 40.31 36.99 -40.76
CA VAL A 76 40.75 38.34 -40.37
C VAL A 76 42.26 38.52 -40.59
N CYS A 77 43.07 37.47 -40.41
CA CYS A 77 44.51 37.49 -40.72
C CYS A 77 44.78 37.54 -42.23
N SER A 78 44.04 36.76 -43.02
CA SER A 78 44.09 36.77 -44.48
C SER A 78 43.61 38.10 -45.06
N ILE A 79 42.57 38.71 -44.50
CA ILE A 79 42.08 40.05 -44.88
C ILE A 79 43.11 41.13 -44.50
N LEU A 80 43.80 41.02 -43.36
CA LEU A 80 44.88 41.93 -42.98
C LEU A 80 46.11 41.82 -43.89
N ILE A 81 46.44 40.61 -44.38
CA ILE A 81 47.53 40.38 -45.35
C ILE A 81 47.10 40.85 -46.75
N PHE A 82 45.86 40.60 -47.16
CA PHE A 82 45.30 41.05 -48.45
C PHE A 82 45.17 42.59 -48.51
N VAL A 83 44.85 43.25 -47.40
CA VAL A 83 44.84 44.72 -47.28
C VAL A 83 46.26 45.32 -47.32
N MET A 84 47.30 44.53 -46.99
CA MET A 84 48.70 44.95 -47.15
C MET A 84 49.27 44.75 -48.56
N GLU A 85 48.68 43.88 -49.39
CA GLU A 85 49.13 43.63 -50.77
C GLU A 85 48.32 44.41 -51.84
N VAL A 86 47.11 44.89 -51.52
CA VAL A 86 46.24 45.61 -52.47
C VAL A 86 46.43 47.14 -52.45
N ALA A 87 47.29 47.68 -51.58
CA ALA A 87 47.64 49.11 -51.56
C ALA A 87 48.83 49.50 -52.47
N SER A 88 49.32 48.59 -53.31
CA SER A 88 50.35 48.88 -54.31
C SER A 88 49.93 48.42 -55.69
N ILE A 89 49.15 49.24 -56.41
CA ILE A 89 49.26 49.56 -57.84
C ILE A 89 48.08 50.50 -58.21
N PRO A 90 48.33 51.81 -58.42
CA PRO A 90 47.48 52.66 -59.24
C PRO A 90 47.89 52.56 -60.72
N ASN A 91 46.91 52.40 -61.62
CA ASN A 91 47.07 52.20 -63.07
C ASN A 91 47.55 53.43 -63.88
N GLU A 92 48.22 54.41 -63.26
CA GLU A 92 48.70 55.64 -63.93
C GLU A 92 50.24 55.74 -63.96
N TYR A 93 50.95 54.61 -63.89
CA TYR A 93 52.40 54.56 -63.66
C TYR A 93 53.30 54.48 -64.91
N PHE A 94 52.75 54.64 -66.12
CA PHE A 94 53.49 54.64 -67.39
C PHE A 94 53.42 56.05 -67.99
N ASP A 95 54.45 56.89 -68.11
CA ASP A 95 55.79 56.62 -68.62
C ASP A 95 56.76 57.75 -68.19
N THR A 96 57.50 57.52 -67.09
CA THR A 96 58.57 58.43 -66.65
C THR A 96 59.84 58.31 -67.50
N LYS A 97 59.91 57.32 -68.40
CA LYS A 97 61.06 57.08 -69.28
C LYS A 97 61.08 58.07 -70.45
N ALA A 98 59.91 58.50 -70.92
CA ALA A 98 59.77 59.50 -71.98
C ALA A 98 60.12 60.94 -71.52
N TYR A 99 59.76 61.33 -70.28
CA TYR A 99 59.99 62.69 -69.77
C TYR A 99 61.48 63.03 -69.56
N PHE A 100 62.28 62.10 -69.02
CA PHE A 100 63.70 62.36 -68.71
C PHE A 100 64.66 62.12 -69.87
N LYS A 101 64.19 61.59 -71.01
CA LYS A 101 65.05 61.36 -72.18
C LYS A 101 65.48 62.66 -72.88
N ASN A 102 64.71 63.73 -72.70
CA ASN A 102 64.91 65.00 -73.43
C ASN A 102 65.30 66.22 -72.59
N LYS A 103 65.32 66.17 -71.25
CA LYS A 103 65.57 67.38 -70.44
C LYS A 103 66.68 67.32 -69.39
N ASP A 104 66.95 66.20 -68.69
CA ASP A 104 68.18 66.09 -67.87
C ASP A 104 68.39 64.67 -67.32
N ARG A 105 69.47 63.99 -67.75
CA ARG A 105 69.74 62.58 -67.41
C ARG A 105 70.30 62.41 -65.98
N GLN A 106 70.81 63.49 -65.37
CA GLN A 106 71.47 63.44 -64.06
C GLN A 106 70.51 63.32 -62.86
N LEU A 107 69.26 63.76 -62.99
CA LEU A 107 68.27 63.72 -61.90
C LEU A 107 67.68 62.32 -61.68
N TRP A 108 67.62 61.50 -62.72
CA TRP A 108 67.14 60.12 -62.65
C TRP A 108 68.08 59.22 -61.82
N LEU A 109 69.41 59.35 -62.01
CA LEU A 109 70.41 58.61 -61.25
C LEU A 109 70.43 58.95 -59.75
N LYS A 110 69.84 60.08 -59.35
CA LYS A 110 69.75 60.54 -57.95
C LYS A 110 68.42 60.17 -57.26
N GLY A 111 67.55 59.39 -57.92
CA GLY A 111 66.33 58.82 -57.30
C GLY A 111 65.14 59.77 -57.16
N PHE A 112 65.00 60.74 -58.07
CA PHE A 112 63.86 61.68 -58.12
C PHE A 112 62.70 61.13 -58.96
N VAL A 113 61.46 61.50 -58.62
CA VAL A 113 60.21 61.19 -59.36
C VAL A 113 59.46 62.49 -59.64
N VAL A 114 58.71 62.59 -60.74
CA VAL A 114 57.93 63.79 -61.11
C VAL A 114 56.63 63.82 -60.30
N GLY A 115 56.36 64.92 -59.59
CA GLY A 115 55.10 65.14 -58.89
C GLY A 115 53.98 65.62 -59.81
N HIS A 116 52.74 65.67 -59.30
CA HIS A 116 51.55 66.10 -60.04
C HIS A 116 51.67 67.51 -60.65
N SER A 117 52.58 68.35 -60.15
CA SER A 117 52.89 69.70 -60.65
C SER A 117 54.02 69.77 -61.69
N GLY A 118 54.58 68.64 -62.13
CA GLY A 118 55.67 68.59 -63.11
C GLY A 118 57.08 68.89 -62.55
N LEU A 119 57.22 69.01 -61.21
CA LEU A 119 58.49 69.26 -60.54
C LEU A 119 59.13 67.96 -60.00
N PRO A 120 60.48 67.81 -60.02
CA PRO A 120 61.16 66.63 -59.50
C PRO A 120 61.20 66.60 -57.96
N ILE A 121 60.72 65.49 -57.36
CA ILE A 121 60.64 65.26 -55.90
C ILE A 121 61.54 64.06 -55.52
N ARG A 122 62.33 64.21 -54.45
CA ARG A 122 63.26 63.17 -53.95
C ARG A 122 62.51 62.12 -53.12
N ARG A 123 62.68 60.82 -53.41
CA ARG A 123 62.08 59.73 -52.60
C ARG A 123 62.52 59.84 -51.13
N ARG A 124 61.59 60.10 -50.20
CA ARG A 124 61.76 59.82 -48.77
C ARG A 124 60.85 58.64 -48.39
N LYS A 125 61.41 57.60 -47.76
CA LYS A 125 60.64 56.53 -47.13
C LYS A 125 59.97 57.10 -45.87
N VAL A 126 58.63 57.08 -45.84
CA VAL A 126 57.85 57.39 -44.63
C VAL A 126 57.45 56.06 -43.99
N GLN A 127 58.01 55.76 -42.83
CA GLN A 127 57.51 54.72 -41.93
C GLN A 127 56.48 55.40 -41.01
N ARG A 128 55.22 54.95 -41.03
CA ARG A 128 54.21 55.35 -40.04
C ARG A 128 53.89 54.14 -39.16
N ASN A 129 54.29 54.22 -37.88
CA ASN A 129 53.80 53.34 -36.83
C ASN A 129 52.39 53.81 -36.41
N MET A 130 51.41 52.92 -36.44
CA MET A 130 50.15 53.12 -35.72
C MET A 130 50.27 52.57 -34.30
N SER A 131 49.72 53.30 -33.33
CA SER A 131 49.83 53.02 -31.89
C SER A 131 49.03 51.78 -31.48
N THR A 132 49.71 50.78 -30.93
CA THR A 132 49.22 49.49 -30.44
C THR A 132 48.05 49.61 -29.44
N LYS A 133 47.92 50.76 -28.76
CA LYS A 133 46.83 51.00 -27.80
C LYS A 133 45.44 51.08 -28.46
N SER A 134 45.34 51.60 -29.69
CA SER A 134 44.05 51.71 -30.38
C SER A 134 43.49 50.36 -30.85
N MET A 135 44.38 49.44 -31.25
CA MET A 135 44.01 48.08 -31.66
C MET A 135 43.48 47.25 -30.48
N PHE A 136 44.04 47.44 -29.28
CA PHE A 136 43.64 46.72 -28.07
C PHE A 136 42.23 47.13 -27.58
N PHE A 137 41.88 48.41 -27.65
CA PHE A 137 40.54 48.87 -27.26
C PHE A 137 39.44 48.43 -28.24
N LEU A 138 39.74 48.39 -29.55
CA LEU A 138 38.81 47.89 -30.56
C LEU A 138 38.55 46.39 -30.42
N SER A 139 39.56 45.59 -30.09
CA SER A 139 39.37 44.15 -29.86
C SER A 139 38.56 43.87 -28.60
N ILE A 140 38.81 44.59 -27.51
CA ILE A 140 38.04 44.45 -26.26
C ILE A 140 36.57 44.83 -26.50
N SER A 141 36.31 45.93 -27.21
CA SER A 141 34.95 46.35 -27.51
C SER A 141 34.18 45.33 -28.36
N SER A 142 34.86 44.68 -29.32
CA SER A 142 34.24 43.66 -30.17
C SER A 142 33.93 42.37 -29.40
N VAL A 143 34.83 41.93 -28.51
CA VAL A 143 34.60 40.77 -27.63
C VAL A 143 33.43 41.03 -26.68
N LEU A 144 33.36 42.23 -26.09
CA LEU A 144 32.30 42.59 -25.15
C LEU A 144 30.93 42.63 -25.83
N LEU A 145 30.86 43.20 -27.05
CA LEU A 145 29.64 43.23 -27.85
C LEU A 145 29.17 41.81 -28.22
N PHE A 146 30.11 40.91 -28.56
CA PHE A 146 29.80 39.52 -28.90
C PHE A 146 29.33 38.70 -27.68
N THR A 147 29.92 38.91 -26.50
CA THR A 147 29.43 38.26 -25.28
C THR A 147 28.01 38.71 -24.93
N LEU A 148 27.69 39.99 -25.14
CA LEU A 148 26.37 40.53 -24.84
C LEU A 148 25.29 39.97 -25.79
N THR A 149 25.62 39.82 -27.09
CA THR A 149 24.71 39.22 -28.08
C THR A 149 24.48 37.74 -27.85
N VAL A 150 25.52 36.99 -27.48
CA VAL A 150 25.36 35.56 -27.11
C VAL A 150 24.46 35.42 -25.88
N ILE A 151 24.66 36.25 -24.84
CA ILE A 151 23.80 36.23 -23.64
C ILE A 151 22.34 36.56 -23.99
N THR A 152 22.10 37.56 -24.85
CA THR A 152 20.73 37.91 -25.26
C THR A 152 20.06 36.83 -26.10
N ILE A 153 20.80 36.15 -26.98
CA ILE A 153 20.28 35.00 -27.74
C ILE A 153 19.96 33.84 -26.80
N LEU A 154 20.80 33.55 -25.81
CA LEU A 154 20.57 32.49 -24.83
C LEU A 154 19.38 32.79 -23.90
N LEU A 155 19.15 34.06 -23.55
CA LEU A 155 17.96 34.51 -22.82
C LEU A 155 16.69 34.39 -23.70
N GLY A 156 16.76 34.81 -24.97
CA GLY A 156 15.63 34.76 -25.90
C GLY A 156 15.24 33.33 -26.32
N ALA A 157 16.20 32.41 -26.35
CA ALA A 157 15.97 30.99 -26.63
C ALA A 157 15.53 30.18 -25.39
N GLY A 158 15.38 30.82 -24.22
CA GLY A 158 14.94 30.17 -22.98
C GLY A 158 15.95 29.20 -22.35
N VAL A 159 17.21 29.22 -22.80
CA VAL A 159 18.28 28.35 -22.28
C VAL A 159 18.81 28.86 -20.94
N ILE A 160 18.81 30.19 -20.74
CA ILE A 160 19.09 30.82 -19.46
C ILE A 160 17.80 31.48 -18.99
N THR A 161 17.16 30.92 -17.97
CA THR A 161 16.07 31.60 -17.27
C THR A 161 16.67 32.38 -16.10
N TRP A 162 16.44 33.69 -16.04
CA TRP A 162 16.58 34.44 -14.79
C TRP A 162 15.37 34.09 -13.92
N GLY A 163 15.35 32.86 -13.42
CA GLY A 163 14.37 32.41 -12.45
C GLY A 163 14.78 32.91 -11.08
N TYR A 164 13.92 33.72 -10.45
CA TYR A 164 13.90 33.79 -8.98
C TYR A 164 13.94 32.36 -8.48
N ALA A 165 14.88 32.03 -7.57
CA ALA A 165 14.93 30.71 -6.96
C ALA A 165 13.53 30.39 -6.43
N THR A 166 12.82 29.45 -7.06
CA THR A 166 11.50 29.03 -6.62
C THR A 166 11.71 28.43 -5.24
N ILE A 167 11.28 29.15 -4.20
CA ILE A 167 11.43 28.68 -2.83
C ILE A 167 10.32 27.66 -2.63
N CYS A 168 10.65 26.39 -2.86
CA CYS A 168 9.75 25.26 -2.67
C CYS A 168 9.65 24.88 -1.19
N PRO A 169 8.50 24.34 -0.74
CA PRO A 169 8.39 23.77 0.59
C PRO A 169 9.41 22.64 0.81
N GLU A 170 9.78 22.39 2.06
CA GLU A 170 10.75 21.34 2.39
C GLU A 170 10.27 19.96 1.92
N GLY A 171 11.15 19.21 1.25
CA GLY A 171 10.82 17.91 0.65
C GLY A 171 10.31 17.96 -0.79
N PHE A 172 9.98 19.14 -1.32
CA PHE A 172 9.56 19.33 -2.71
C PHE A 172 10.76 19.68 -3.59
N ASN A 173 11.56 18.66 -3.88
CA ASN A 173 12.90 18.81 -4.49
C ASN A 173 12.91 18.68 -6.02
N LEU A 174 11.77 18.35 -6.63
CA LEU A 174 11.66 18.17 -8.08
C LEU A 174 11.43 19.53 -8.78
N PRO A 175 11.66 19.60 -10.11
CA PRO A 175 11.27 20.76 -10.90
C PRO A 175 9.82 21.15 -10.61
N ASN A 176 9.52 22.45 -10.58
CA ASN A 176 8.19 23.01 -10.26
C ASN A 176 7.67 22.72 -8.83
N CYS A 177 8.57 22.48 -7.87
CA CYS A 177 8.20 22.17 -6.49
C CYS A 177 7.29 20.93 -6.38
N GLU A 178 7.61 19.88 -7.14
CA GLU A 178 6.89 18.62 -7.11
C GLU A 178 7.46 17.64 -6.07
N ARG A 179 6.64 16.65 -5.71
CA ARG A 179 6.97 15.56 -4.79
C ARG A 179 6.22 14.29 -5.18
N MET A 180 6.85 13.11 -5.03
CA MET A 180 6.35 11.84 -5.59
C MET A 180 6.25 10.68 -4.59
N ASP A 181 6.71 10.85 -3.35
CA ASP A 181 6.74 9.84 -2.28
C ASP A 181 5.45 9.80 -1.44
N PHE A 182 4.36 10.40 -1.90
CA PHE A 182 3.06 10.34 -1.24
C PHE A 182 1.93 10.07 -2.24
N LEU A 183 0.79 9.63 -1.74
CA LEU A 183 -0.44 9.49 -2.51
C LEU A 183 -1.51 10.36 -1.87
N ASP A 184 -2.42 10.85 -2.69
CA ASP A 184 -3.60 11.66 -2.39
C ASP A 184 -3.34 13.06 -1.83
N THR A 185 -2.98 13.18 -0.56
CA THR A 185 -2.79 14.46 0.11
C THR A 185 -1.54 14.47 0.98
N TYR A 186 -0.85 15.61 0.98
CA TYR A 186 0.26 15.90 1.88
C TYR A 186 0.15 17.33 2.38
N ILE A 187 -0.09 17.48 3.69
CA ILE A 187 -0.18 18.77 4.37
C ILE A 187 1.25 19.23 4.69
N TRP A 188 1.58 20.48 4.36
CA TRP A 188 2.87 21.07 4.67
C TRP A 188 2.72 22.48 5.22
N GLN A 189 3.66 22.85 6.08
CA GLN A 189 3.74 24.17 6.70
C GLN A 189 5.22 24.50 6.88
N GLY A 190 5.60 25.76 6.73
CA GLY A 190 6.95 26.18 7.09
C GLY A 190 7.07 27.60 7.60
N ASN A 191 8.27 27.91 8.06
CA ASN A 191 8.58 29.14 8.81
C ASN A 191 8.89 30.34 7.91
N LYS A 192 8.85 30.16 6.59
CA LYS A 192 9.11 31.17 5.57
C LYS A 192 8.02 31.12 4.50
N LYS A 193 7.88 32.20 3.72
CA LYS A 193 6.99 32.21 2.56
C LYS A 193 7.59 31.36 1.45
N TYR A 194 6.79 30.47 0.91
CA TYR A 194 7.07 29.67 -0.27
C TYR A 194 6.29 30.25 -1.44
N LYS A 195 6.86 30.14 -2.65
CA LYS A 195 6.20 30.58 -3.87
C LYS A 195 5.76 29.36 -4.65
N ILE A 196 4.45 29.18 -4.76
CA ILE A 196 3.82 28.09 -5.51
C ILE A 196 3.05 28.74 -6.64
N ASP A 197 3.45 28.45 -7.87
CA ASP A 197 3.00 29.14 -9.08
C ASP A 197 3.14 30.67 -8.95
N SER A 198 2.01 31.38 -8.85
CA SER A 198 1.90 32.83 -8.69
C SER A 198 1.54 33.29 -7.28
N HIS A 199 1.39 32.37 -6.33
CA HIS A 199 0.95 32.65 -4.96
C HIS A 199 2.07 32.46 -3.95
N GLU A 200 2.10 33.29 -2.92
CA GLU A 200 3.04 33.17 -1.80
C GLU A 200 2.29 32.77 -0.53
N CYS A 201 2.67 31.66 0.08
CA CYS A 201 2.00 31.13 1.27
C CYS A 201 2.98 30.47 2.26
N TYR A 202 2.56 30.33 3.51
CA TYR A 202 3.35 29.66 4.58
C TYR A 202 2.95 28.19 4.77
N TYR A 203 1.75 27.83 4.33
CA TYR A 203 1.18 26.50 4.46
C TYR A 203 0.32 26.19 3.23
N GLY A 204 0.05 24.91 3.03
CA GLY A 204 -0.81 24.44 1.96
C GLY A 204 -0.91 22.92 1.94
N VAL A 205 -1.59 22.42 0.91
CA VAL A 205 -1.80 20.99 0.70
C VAL A 205 -1.38 20.63 -0.71
N ALA A 206 -0.48 19.66 -0.82
CA ALA A 206 -0.14 19.04 -2.08
C ALA A 206 -1.09 17.86 -2.35
N PHE A 207 -1.60 17.79 -3.57
CA PHE A 207 -2.51 16.75 -4.02
C PHE A 207 -1.83 15.89 -5.07
N ARG A 208 -2.00 14.57 -4.98
CA ARG A 208 -1.41 13.63 -5.92
C ARG A 208 -2.30 12.41 -6.14
N THR A 209 -2.75 12.13 -7.35
CA THR A 209 -3.63 10.97 -7.61
C THR A 209 -3.17 10.18 -8.82
N TRP A 210 -3.35 8.86 -8.82
CA TRP A 210 -3.00 8.01 -9.95
C TRP A 210 -4.17 7.90 -10.93
N ALA A 211 -3.96 8.37 -12.16
CA ALA A 211 -4.96 8.32 -13.22
C ALA A 211 -4.29 8.32 -14.61
N PRO A 212 -3.57 7.25 -14.99
CA PRO A 212 -2.76 7.24 -16.22
C PRO A 212 -3.61 7.35 -17.51
N MET A 213 -4.88 6.95 -17.44
CA MET A 213 -5.82 6.97 -18.57
C MET A 213 -6.60 8.28 -18.70
N ALA A 214 -6.53 9.20 -17.72
CA ALA A 214 -7.16 10.51 -17.79
C ALA A 214 -6.39 11.44 -18.75
N SER A 215 -7.09 12.31 -19.48
CA SER A 215 -6.49 13.32 -20.36
C SER A 215 -6.08 14.58 -19.61
N ALA A 216 -6.84 14.94 -18.58
CA ALA A 216 -6.56 16.02 -17.66
C ALA A 216 -7.20 15.70 -16.31
N VAL A 217 -6.58 16.19 -15.24
CA VAL A 217 -7.08 16.09 -13.88
C VAL A 217 -6.99 17.47 -13.23
N SER A 218 -8.04 17.84 -12.50
CA SER A 218 -8.03 19.04 -11.65
C SER A 218 -8.51 18.70 -10.25
N VAL A 219 -8.02 19.43 -9.25
CA VAL A 219 -8.59 19.42 -7.90
C VAL A 219 -9.66 20.51 -7.83
N ILE A 220 -10.87 20.13 -7.44
CA ILE A 220 -11.92 21.08 -7.07
C ILE A 220 -11.82 21.25 -5.57
N PHE A 221 -11.27 22.37 -5.13
CA PHE A 221 -11.03 22.69 -3.73
C PHE A 221 -12.07 23.69 -3.25
N SER A 222 -12.63 23.48 -2.06
CA SER A 222 -13.60 24.39 -1.45
C SER A 222 -13.27 24.63 0.02
N ASN A 223 -13.21 25.92 0.38
CA ASN A 223 -13.12 26.38 1.76
C ASN A 223 -14.41 27.10 2.19
N SER A 224 -14.40 27.78 3.33
CA SER A 224 -15.53 28.52 3.88
C SER A 224 -16.00 29.72 3.04
N THR A 225 -15.19 30.20 2.09
CA THR A 225 -15.43 31.45 1.35
C THR A 225 -15.58 31.27 -0.15
N HIS A 226 -14.93 30.27 -0.75
CA HIS A 226 -14.95 30.05 -2.19
C HIS A 226 -14.60 28.60 -2.60
N THR A 227 -15.00 28.25 -3.81
CA THR A 227 -14.61 27.03 -4.51
C THR A 227 -13.74 27.39 -5.70
N HIS A 228 -12.59 26.73 -5.86
CA HIS A 228 -11.63 26.99 -6.93
C HIS A 228 -11.18 25.69 -7.61
N VAL A 229 -10.79 25.79 -8.89
CA VAL A 229 -10.35 24.66 -9.70
C VAL A 229 -8.85 24.79 -9.97
N TYR A 230 -8.08 23.82 -9.48
CA TYR A 230 -6.63 23.77 -9.65
C TYR A 230 -6.26 22.67 -10.65
N PRO A 231 -5.77 23.00 -11.87
CA PRO A 231 -5.30 21.99 -12.79
C PRO A 231 -4.08 21.26 -12.22
N MET A 232 -3.99 19.96 -12.50
CA MET A 232 -2.87 19.12 -12.09
C MET A 232 -1.93 18.86 -13.27
N THR A 233 -0.66 18.69 -12.95
CA THR A 233 0.40 18.35 -13.92
C THR A 233 0.63 16.85 -13.89
N GLN A 234 0.72 16.23 -15.06
CA GLN A 234 1.00 14.80 -15.17
C GLN A 234 2.47 14.50 -14.89
N GLN A 235 2.73 13.53 -14.02
CA GLN A 235 4.04 13.02 -13.67
C GLN A 235 4.37 11.76 -14.47
N TYR A 236 5.66 11.38 -14.50
CA TYR A 236 6.15 10.29 -15.35
C TYR A 236 5.60 8.90 -14.99
N ASP A 237 5.13 8.70 -13.77
CA ASP A 237 4.61 7.43 -13.26
C ASP A 237 3.07 7.31 -13.40
N GLY A 238 2.45 8.22 -14.16
CA GLY A 238 1.02 8.24 -14.41
C GLY A 238 0.19 8.89 -13.29
N CYS A 239 0.85 9.40 -12.25
CA CYS A 239 0.22 10.27 -11.27
C CYS A 239 0.02 11.70 -11.80
N TRP A 240 -0.93 12.40 -11.21
CA TRP A 240 -1.20 13.81 -11.42
C TRP A 240 -0.90 14.54 -10.12
N PHE A 241 -0.25 15.71 -10.20
CA PHE A 241 0.18 16.48 -9.04
C PHE A 241 -0.22 17.95 -9.13
N THR A 242 -0.64 18.55 -8.03
CA THR A 242 -0.75 20.01 -7.87
C THR A 242 -0.51 20.40 -6.42
N ASN A 243 -0.14 21.64 -6.17
CA ASN A 243 0.06 22.17 -4.82
C ASN A 243 -0.79 23.42 -4.62
N VAL A 244 -1.60 23.44 -3.56
CA VAL A 244 -2.57 24.51 -3.30
C VAL A 244 -2.14 25.27 -2.05
N CYS A 245 -1.85 26.56 -2.24
CA CYS A 245 -1.58 27.50 -1.16
C CYS A 245 -2.82 27.73 -0.29
N ASP A 246 -2.58 28.04 0.98
CA ASP A 246 -3.61 28.45 1.94
C ASP A 246 -4.74 27.43 2.16
N ALA A 247 -4.55 26.19 1.71
CA ALA A 247 -5.40 25.05 2.03
C ALA A 247 -5.09 24.54 3.44
N SER A 248 -6.12 24.29 4.23
CA SER A 248 -6.04 23.92 5.63
C SER A 248 -6.84 22.65 5.96
N VAL A 249 -6.74 22.20 7.21
CA VAL A 249 -7.58 21.12 7.73
C VAL A 249 -9.04 21.56 7.70
N ASP A 250 -9.97 20.61 7.55
CA ASP A 250 -11.42 20.80 7.41
C ASP A 250 -11.90 21.34 6.06
N ASP A 251 -11.00 21.90 5.24
CA ASP A 251 -11.32 22.23 3.85
C ASP A 251 -11.63 20.94 3.05
N THR A 252 -12.41 21.11 1.99
CA THR A 252 -12.96 19.98 1.24
C THR A 252 -12.45 19.94 -0.20
N TYR A 253 -12.32 18.74 -0.75
CA TYR A 253 -11.89 18.57 -2.13
C TYR A 253 -12.43 17.31 -2.79
N TYR A 254 -12.49 17.31 -4.11
CA TYR A 254 -12.58 16.10 -4.92
C TYR A 254 -11.78 16.29 -6.20
N PHE A 255 -11.46 15.19 -6.88
CA PHE A 255 -10.78 15.25 -8.15
C PHE A 255 -11.77 15.26 -9.31
N GLN A 256 -11.53 16.11 -10.30
CA GLN A 256 -12.29 16.18 -11.53
C GLN A 256 -11.44 15.62 -12.66
N TYR A 257 -11.81 14.44 -13.16
CA TYR A 257 -11.10 13.78 -14.26
C TYR A 257 -11.78 14.08 -15.59
N ILE A 258 -10.99 14.18 -16.65
CA ILE A 258 -11.46 14.27 -18.04
C ILE A 258 -11.00 13.02 -18.78
N SER A 259 -11.93 12.36 -19.46
CA SER A 259 -11.65 11.14 -20.22
C SER A 259 -10.87 11.42 -21.51
N LYS A 260 -9.85 10.61 -21.82
CA LYS A 260 -9.18 10.64 -23.14
C LYS A 260 -10.10 10.25 -24.31
N ALA A 261 -11.11 9.42 -24.05
CA ALA A 261 -11.91 8.80 -25.11
C ALA A 261 -13.16 9.61 -25.50
N SER A 262 -13.72 10.38 -24.57
CA SER A 262 -15.06 10.97 -24.73
C SER A 262 -15.21 12.39 -24.17
N ASP A 263 -14.13 13.02 -23.69
CA ASP A 263 -14.14 14.33 -22.99
C ASP A 263 -15.13 14.40 -21.80
N ARG A 264 -15.63 13.24 -21.34
CA ARG A 264 -16.52 13.13 -20.19
C ARG A 264 -15.81 13.60 -18.93
N ARG A 265 -16.52 14.39 -18.13
CA ARG A 265 -16.08 14.86 -16.81
C ARG A 265 -16.59 13.92 -15.73
N CYS A 266 -15.69 13.36 -14.94
CA CYS A 266 -16.01 12.48 -13.81
C CYS A 266 -15.50 13.05 -12.48
N PRO A 267 -16.37 13.38 -11.52
CA PRO A 267 -15.94 13.64 -10.15
C PRO A 267 -15.50 12.32 -9.49
N ARG A 268 -14.39 12.35 -8.76
CA ARG A 268 -13.78 11.20 -8.10
C ARG A 268 -13.32 11.56 -6.69
N LEU A 269 -13.66 10.70 -5.74
CA LEU A 269 -13.11 10.75 -4.39
C LEU A 269 -11.68 10.21 -4.36
N SER A 270 -10.98 10.54 -3.29
CA SER A 270 -9.61 10.13 -3.06
C SER A 270 -9.60 8.74 -2.42
N ILE A 271 -8.79 7.80 -2.92
CA ILE A 271 -8.81 6.40 -2.44
C ILE A 271 -8.26 6.29 -1.01
N GLY A 272 -7.17 7.00 -0.73
CA GLY A 272 -6.53 7.15 0.56
C GLY A 272 -6.85 8.50 1.23
N ALA A 273 -8.05 9.05 0.99
CA ALA A 273 -8.57 10.11 1.85
C ALA A 273 -8.70 9.58 3.28
N LYS A 274 -8.41 10.45 4.25
CA LYS A 274 -8.56 10.13 5.66
C LYS A 274 -10.00 10.29 6.16
N GLU A 275 -10.76 11.13 5.48
CA GLU A 275 -12.14 11.44 5.81
C GLU A 275 -12.93 11.72 4.53
N ILE A 276 -14.05 11.02 4.39
CA ILE A 276 -15.01 11.16 3.30
C ILE A 276 -16.34 11.51 3.94
N LEU A 277 -16.98 12.57 3.43
CA LEU A 277 -18.29 13.01 3.85
C LEU A 277 -19.32 12.58 2.81
N PHE A 278 -20.51 12.15 3.26
CA PHE A 278 -21.65 11.82 2.40
C PHE A 278 -21.32 10.73 1.36
N PHE A 279 -20.57 9.68 1.76
CA PHE A 279 -20.20 8.59 0.84
C PHE A 279 -21.45 7.91 0.27
N ASN A 280 -21.49 7.68 -1.06
CA ASN A 280 -22.66 7.19 -1.80
C ASN A 280 -23.92 8.08 -1.74
N GLU A 281 -23.78 9.32 -1.29
CA GLU A 281 -24.86 10.30 -1.23
C GLU A 281 -24.59 11.52 -2.16
N PRO A 282 -25.64 12.29 -2.52
CA PRO A 282 -25.45 13.55 -3.22
C PRO A 282 -24.57 14.51 -2.40
N GLY A 283 -23.50 15.02 -3.01
CA GLY A 283 -22.56 15.94 -2.34
C GLY A 283 -21.35 15.26 -1.69
N GLN A 284 -21.09 13.99 -1.99
CA GLN A 284 -19.88 13.29 -1.55
C GLN A 284 -18.59 14.09 -1.80
N VAL A 285 -17.75 14.20 -0.78
CA VAL A 285 -16.52 14.99 -0.85
C VAL A 285 -15.48 14.48 0.14
N ASN A 286 -14.20 14.65 -0.17
CA ASN A 286 -13.14 14.38 0.80
C ASN A 286 -12.96 15.60 1.71
N ARG A 287 -12.69 15.38 2.99
CA ARG A 287 -12.25 16.42 3.92
C ARG A 287 -10.75 16.26 4.20
N ILE A 288 -10.02 17.37 4.18
CA ILE A 288 -8.61 17.37 4.57
C ILE A 288 -8.54 17.17 6.08
N SER A 289 -7.90 16.10 6.50
CA SER A 289 -7.74 15.75 7.91
C SER A 289 -6.26 15.64 8.27
N SER A 290 -5.91 16.06 9.48
CA SER A 290 -4.54 15.97 10.00
C SER A 290 -4.11 14.52 10.23
N SER A 291 -2.79 14.30 10.32
CA SER A 291 -2.23 13.02 10.76
C SER A 291 -1.92 13.10 12.24
N TYR A 292 -2.23 12.04 12.98
CA TYR A 292 -1.83 11.90 14.36
C TYR A 292 -1.14 10.55 14.56
N SER A 293 -0.09 10.51 15.37
CA SER A 293 0.50 9.23 15.78
C SER A 293 -0.35 8.60 16.87
N ALA A 294 -0.75 7.34 16.67
CA ALA A 294 -1.35 6.52 17.71
C ALA A 294 -0.31 6.01 18.71
N GLU A 295 -0.80 5.65 19.88
CA GLU A 295 -0.07 4.76 20.78
C GLU A 295 -0.20 3.33 20.23
N LYS A 296 0.93 2.63 20.16
CA LYS A 296 1.01 1.30 19.57
C LYS A 296 1.41 0.30 20.63
N LEU A 297 0.57 -0.70 20.84
CA LEU A 297 0.97 -1.86 21.62
C LEU A 297 1.90 -2.76 20.80
N SER A 298 2.77 -3.49 21.49
CA SER A 298 3.62 -4.51 20.89
C SER A 298 2.80 -5.68 20.36
N LEU A 299 3.38 -6.42 19.42
CA LEU A 299 2.85 -7.71 18.96
C LEU A 299 2.55 -8.61 20.15
N PHE A 300 1.41 -9.31 20.09
CA PHE A 300 0.94 -10.21 21.14
C PHE A 300 0.91 -11.66 20.64
N ASN A 301 0.92 -12.61 21.59
CA ASN A 301 0.77 -14.02 21.27
C ASN A 301 -0.68 -14.32 20.91
N PHE A 302 -0.96 -14.45 19.62
CA PHE A 302 -2.33 -14.69 19.14
C PHE A 302 -2.89 -16.07 19.55
N GLU A 303 -2.06 -17.02 19.98
CA GLU A 303 -2.55 -18.31 20.51
C GLU A 303 -3.43 -18.15 21.77
N GLU A 304 -3.21 -17.07 22.51
CA GLU A 304 -3.98 -16.70 23.71
C GLU A 304 -5.21 -15.84 23.40
N ALA A 305 -5.45 -15.54 22.11
CA ALA A 305 -6.58 -14.72 21.71
C ALA A 305 -7.91 -15.46 21.97
N ILE A 306 -8.92 -14.68 22.35
CA ILE A 306 -10.32 -15.06 22.34
C ILE A 306 -10.96 -14.02 21.44
N VAL A 307 -11.20 -14.42 20.20
CA VAL A 307 -11.61 -13.52 19.13
C VAL A 307 -13.11 -13.35 19.18
N TYR A 308 -13.58 -12.12 19.07
CA TYR A 308 -14.99 -11.81 18.89
C TYR A 308 -15.17 -11.00 17.61
N GLN A 309 -15.97 -11.52 16.69
CA GLN A 309 -16.21 -10.94 15.37
C GLN A 309 -17.46 -10.06 15.40
N VAL A 310 -17.31 -8.79 15.02
CA VAL A 310 -18.38 -7.80 15.08
C VAL A 310 -18.63 -7.21 13.70
N PHE A 311 -19.89 -7.29 13.24
CA PHE A 311 -20.38 -6.48 12.13
C PHE A 311 -21.18 -5.30 12.69
N LEU A 312 -20.58 -4.10 12.64
CA LEU A 312 -21.06 -2.93 13.38
C LEU A 312 -22.53 -2.56 13.10
N PRO A 313 -23.01 -2.52 11.84
CA PRO A 313 -24.37 -2.08 11.55
C PRO A 313 -25.47 -2.99 12.09
N ALA A 314 -25.18 -4.27 12.31
CA ALA A 314 -26.13 -5.19 12.94
C ALA A 314 -25.88 -5.31 14.44
N PHE A 315 -24.64 -5.17 14.92
CA PHE A 315 -24.35 -5.24 16.34
C PHE A 315 -24.92 -4.04 17.12
N LEU A 316 -24.87 -2.86 16.48
CA LEU A 316 -25.30 -1.59 17.03
C LEU A 316 -26.60 -1.18 16.34
N GLY A 317 -27.58 -0.72 17.11
CA GLY A 317 -28.81 -0.21 16.54
C GLY A 317 -28.58 1.07 15.72
N LYS A 318 -29.41 1.33 14.72
CA LYS A 318 -29.42 2.61 14.01
C LYS A 318 -30.00 3.69 14.92
N GLU A 319 -29.16 4.29 15.75
CA GLU A 319 -29.48 5.57 16.36
C GLU A 319 -29.17 6.72 15.38
N ASP A 320 -30.16 7.57 15.11
CA ASP A 320 -30.15 8.64 14.09
C ASP A 320 -29.03 9.70 14.21
N THR A 321 -28.11 9.60 15.18
CA THR A 321 -27.23 10.73 15.55
C THR A 321 -25.74 10.41 15.75
N ASP A 322 -25.33 9.16 15.94
CA ASP A 322 -23.93 8.82 16.26
C ASP A 322 -23.35 7.75 15.31
N TYR A 323 -22.12 7.98 14.84
CA TYR A 323 -21.36 7.01 14.04
C TYR A 323 -21.13 5.69 14.79
N TYR A 324 -21.13 4.56 14.06
CA TYR A 324 -21.01 3.22 14.64
C TYR A 324 -19.76 3.04 15.53
N LEU A 325 -18.60 3.57 15.14
CA LEU A 325 -17.36 3.44 15.94
C LEU A 325 -17.46 4.14 17.31
N ARG A 326 -18.20 5.25 17.39
CA ARG A 326 -18.44 5.92 18.67
C ARG A 326 -19.36 5.08 19.55
N GLN A 327 -20.45 4.55 19.00
CA GLN A 327 -21.38 3.71 19.76
C GLN A 327 -20.70 2.43 20.27
N LEU A 328 -19.85 1.81 19.45
CA LEU A 328 -19.06 0.63 19.84
C LEU A 328 -18.17 0.91 21.05
N THR A 329 -17.64 2.13 21.16
CA THR A 329 -16.80 2.55 22.30
C THR A 329 -17.56 2.44 23.63
N TYR A 330 -18.86 2.74 23.63
CA TYR A 330 -19.71 2.58 24.82
C TYR A 330 -19.94 1.11 25.20
N GLN A 331 -19.86 0.19 24.21
CA GLN A 331 -20.03 -1.24 24.41
C GLN A 331 -18.75 -1.98 24.83
N ILE A 332 -17.62 -1.29 25.02
CA ILE A 332 -16.35 -1.97 25.33
C ILE A 332 -16.41 -2.84 26.59
N ASN A 333 -17.23 -2.44 27.58
CA ASN A 333 -17.39 -3.19 28.81
C ASN A 333 -18.12 -4.52 28.60
N TYR A 334 -18.98 -4.64 27.57
CA TYR A 334 -19.62 -5.91 27.22
C TYR A 334 -18.55 -6.96 26.89
N PHE A 335 -17.64 -6.65 25.97
CA PHE A 335 -16.56 -7.53 25.56
C PHE A 335 -15.61 -7.86 26.72
N ALA A 336 -15.27 -6.86 27.53
CA ALA A 336 -14.39 -7.03 28.68
C ALA A 336 -15.02 -7.96 29.74
N ASN A 337 -16.31 -7.80 30.04
CA ASN A 337 -17.03 -8.62 31.00
C ASN A 337 -17.22 -10.06 30.52
N LEU A 338 -17.44 -10.26 29.21
CA LEU A 338 -17.46 -11.60 28.61
C LEU A 338 -16.07 -12.28 28.62
N GLY A 339 -15.00 -11.49 28.77
CA GLY A 339 -13.63 -11.99 28.86
C GLY A 339 -12.89 -12.06 27.52
N ILE A 340 -13.42 -11.39 26.48
CA ILE A 340 -12.81 -11.29 25.15
C ILE A 340 -11.47 -10.56 25.23
N THR A 341 -10.49 -11.03 24.45
CA THR A 341 -9.15 -10.42 24.40
C THR A 341 -8.83 -9.80 23.04
N THR A 342 -9.58 -10.15 21.98
CA THR A 342 -9.37 -9.61 20.64
C THR A 342 -10.71 -9.38 19.95
N LEU A 343 -10.93 -8.17 19.44
CA LEU A 343 -12.07 -7.82 18.59
C LEU A 343 -11.65 -7.82 17.12
N GLU A 344 -12.35 -8.57 16.29
CA GLU A 344 -12.22 -8.56 14.84
C GLU A 344 -13.41 -7.77 14.27
N LEU A 345 -13.13 -6.57 13.75
CA LEU A 345 -14.15 -5.78 13.08
C LEU A 345 -14.20 -6.16 11.60
N PHE A 346 -15.40 -6.32 11.09
CA PHE A 346 -15.65 -6.44 9.66
C PHE A 346 -15.13 -5.21 8.90
N PRO A 347 -15.00 -5.29 7.56
CA PRO A 347 -14.46 -4.19 6.78
C PRO A 347 -15.23 -2.89 7.05
N ILE A 348 -14.53 -1.92 7.61
CA ILE A 348 -14.98 -0.52 7.78
C ILE A 348 -14.60 0.34 6.57
N GLU A 349 -14.15 -0.33 5.51
CA GLU A 349 -13.61 0.23 4.28
C GLU A 349 -14.75 0.72 3.39
N GLN A 350 -14.85 2.03 3.19
CA GLN A 350 -15.92 2.60 2.38
C GLN A 350 -15.76 2.30 0.87
N TYR A 351 -14.56 1.96 0.41
CA TYR A 351 -14.25 1.83 -1.02
C TYR A 351 -14.42 0.39 -1.57
N SER A 352 -14.67 -0.61 -0.72
CA SER A 352 -14.92 -1.99 -1.15
C SER A 352 -16.40 -2.33 -1.00
N CYS A 353 -17.02 -2.69 -2.13
CA CYS A 353 -18.37 -3.18 -2.17
C CYS A 353 -18.36 -4.63 -2.67
N ASP A 354 -18.80 -5.54 -1.81
CA ASP A 354 -19.03 -6.94 -2.15
C ASP A 354 -20.54 -7.24 -2.02
N SER A 355 -21.07 -8.09 -2.90
CA SER A 355 -22.44 -8.59 -2.81
C SER A 355 -22.56 -9.80 -1.87
N GLU A 356 -21.46 -10.52 -1.62
CA GLU A 356 -21.44 -11.70 -0.72
C GLU A 356 -21.21 -11.32 0.75
N ILE A 357 -20.60 -10.17 1.02
CA ILE A 357 -20.40 -9.65 2.38
C ILE A 357 -21.05 -8.27 2.44
N PRO A 358 -21.94 -7.99 3.41
CA PRO A 358 -22.59 -6.69 3.55
C PRO A 358 -21.61 -5.58 3.97
N ASN A 359 -20.69 -5.18 3.09
CA ASN A 359 -19.65 -4.18 3.40
C ASN A 359 -19.98 -2.78 2.84
N CYS A 360 -21.03 -2.63 2.03
CA CYS A 360 -21.43 -1.35 1.42
C CYS A 360 -22.23 -0.43 2.36
N TRP A 361 -21.91 -0.40 3.65
CA TRP A 361 -22.62 0.45 4.60
C TRP A 361 -21.91 1.80 4.71
N SER A 362 -22.70 2.87 4.66
CA SER A 362 -22.24 4.22 5.00
C SER A 362 -22.19 4.36 6.53
N GLU A 363 -21.42 5.34 7.03
CA GLU A 363 -21.50 5.82 8.43
C GLU A 363 -20.73 5.04 9.52
N PHE A 364 -19.65 4.32 9.19
CA PHE A 364 -18.79 3.72 10.22
C PHE A 364 -18.16 4.74 11.17
N GLY A 365 -17.72 5.88 10.63
CA GLY A 365 -17.02 6.93 11.36
C GLY A 365 -15.70 7.35 10.72
N THR A 366 -14.96 8.20 11.43
CA THR A 366 -13.66 8.73 11.00
C THR A 366 -12.49 7.93 11.59
N ILE A 367 -11.29 8.09 11.02
CA ILE A 367 -10.06 7.49 11.58
C ILE A 367 -9.81 7.94 13.05
N THR A 368 -10.23 9.15 13.41
CA THR A 368 -10.15 9.66 14.78
C THR A 368 -11.05 8.86 15.72
N GLN A 369 -12.28 8.55 15.31
CA GLN A 369 -13.18 7.71 16.10
C GLN A 369 -12.67 6.27 16.21
N LEU A 370 -12.07 5.73 15.15
CA LEU A 370 -11.41 4.43 15.23
C LEU A 370 -10.27 4.47 16.27
N ARG A 371 -9.46 5.53 16.28
CA ARG A 371 -8.40 5.71 17.28
C ARG A 371 -8.96 5.76 18.70
N GLU A 372 -10.01 6.54 18.94
CA GLU A 372 -10.66 6.63 20.26
C GLU A 372 -11.16 5.26 20.74
N PHE A 373 -11.77 4.49 19.83
CA PHE A 373 -12.20 3.13 20.11
C PHE A 373 -11.02 2.21 20.45
N VAL A 374 -9.96 2.20 19.63
CA VAL A 374 -8.77 1.34 19.85
C VAL A 374 -8.09 1.67 21.16
N VAL A 375 -7.88 2.95 21.47
CA VAL A 375 -7.32 3.39 22.75
C VAL A 375 -8.17 2.89 23.91
N THR A 376 -9.50 3.01 23.80
CA THR A 376 -10.42 2.52 24.82
C THR A 376 -10.34 1.00 24.98
N ALA A 377 -10.27 0.25 23.89
CA ALA A 377 -10.10 -1.20 23.90
C ALA A 377 -8.77 -1.61 24.58
N HIS A 378 -7.69 -0.89 24.31
CA HIS A 378 -6.39 -1.12 24.93
C HIS A 378 -6.43 -0.92 26.45
N THR A 379 -7.21 0.04 26.99
CA THR A 379 -7.39 0.19 28.45
C THR A 379 -8.03 -1.02 29.13
N LYS A 380 -8.74 -1.85 28.35
CA LYS A 380 -9.37 -3.10 28.80
C LYS A 380 -8.58 -4.35 28.42
N ASN A 381 -7.35 -4.21 27.93
CA ASN A 381 -6.51 -5.28 27.38
C ASN A 381 -7.15 -6.02 26.19
N ILE A 382 -7.96 -5.32 25.40
CA ILE A 382 -8.60 -5.85 24.21
C ILE A 382 -7.84 -5.36 22.98
N ARG A 383 -7.39 -6.30 22.15
CA ARG A 383 -6.74 -6.03 20.87
C ARG A 383 -7.77 -5.79 19.78
N VAL A 384 -7.45 -4.97 18.78
CA VAL A 384 -8.36 -4.67 17.66
C VAL A 384 -7.73 -5.11 16.35
N LEU A 385 -8.44 -5.99 15.63
CA LEU A 385 -8.15 -6.42 14.28
C LEU A 385 -9.18 -5.85 13.31
N LEU A 386 -8.72 -5.48 12.11
CA LEU A 386 -9.59 -5.05 11.02
C LEU A 386 -9.53 -6.03 9.86
N ASP A 387 -10.68 -6.39 9.34
CA ASP A 387 -10.74 -7.06 8.05
C ASP A 387 -10.33 -6.14 6.90
N VAL A 388 -9.67 -6.73 5.91
CA VAL A 388 -9.19 -6.08 4.69
C VAL A 388 -9.74 -6.82 3.49
N SER A 389 -10.58 -6.16 2.68
CA SER A 389 -11.25 -6.74 1.52
C SER A 389 -10.69 -6.19 0.20
N TRP A 390 -9.40 -6.42 -0.07
CA TRP A 390 -8.72 -5.88 -1.25
C TRP A 390 -8.45 -6.89 -2.37
N ALA A 391 -9.11 -8.05 -2.34
CA ALA A 391 -8.93 -9.08 -3.36
C ALA A 391 -9.84 -8.89 -4.58
N LEU A 392 -11.10 -8.54 -4.34
CA LEU A 392 -12.19 -8.57 -5.32
C LEU A 392 -13.07 -7.33 -5.13
N PHE A 393 -13.40 -6.64 -6.22
CA PHE A 393 -14.28 -5.47 -6.20
C PHE A 393 -15.38 -5.59 -7.23
N ASP A 394 -16.57 -5.05 -6.94
CA ASP A 394 -17.67 -4.92 -7.88
C ASP A 394 -17.74 -3.53 -8.55
N SER A 395 -18.75 -3.32 -9.40
CA SER A 395 -18.97 -2.06 -10.10
C SER A 395 -19.53 -0.92 -9.24
N ARG A 396 -19.85 -1.17 -7.97
CA ARG A 396 -20.29 -0.16 -6.99
C ARG A 396 -19.12 0.37 -6.15
N SER A 397 -17.96 -0.28 -6.21
CA SER A 397 -16.75 0.16 -5.52
C SER A 397 -16.24 1.52 -6.01
N LEU A 398 -15.51 2.23 -5.14
CA LEU A 398 -14.87 3.51 -5.47
C LEU A 398 -13.82 3.36 -6.59
N LEU A 399 -13.21 2.18 -6.71
CA LEU A 399 -12.16 1.90 -7.69
C LEU A 399 -12.71 1.67 -9.11
N TYR A 400 -13.99 1.32 -9.25
CA TYR A 400 -14.61 1.10 -10.55
C TYR A 400 -14.63 2.40 -11.38
N ASP A 401 -14.16 2.32 -12.63
CA ASP A 401 -14.07 3.48 -13.54
C ASP A 401 -13.35 4.69 -12.94
N ILE A 402 -12.36 4.45 -12.07
CA ILE A 402 -11.70 5.53 -11.35
C ILE A 402 -11.03 6.53 -12.30
N ASP A 403 -10.42 6.08 -13.39
CA ASP A 403 -9.77 6.95 -14.39
C ASP A 403 -10.74 7.58 -15.40
N CYS A 404 -12.05 7.47 -15.20
CA CYS A 404 -13.08 7.99 -16.11
C CYS A 404 -13.02 7.44 -17.54
N ASN A 405 -12.52 6.21 -17.73
CA ASN A 405 -12.35 5.60 -19.05
C ASN A 405 -13.57 4.77 -19.52
N GLY A 406 -14.62 4.66 -18.70
CA GLY A 406 -15.83 3.89 -19.01
C GLY A 406 -15.67 2.37 -18.89
N SER A 407 -14.64 1.91 -18.18
CA SER A 407 -14.33 0.50 -17.97
C SER A 407 -13.94 0.26 -16.51
N TRP A 408 -13.43 -0.95 -16.19
CA TRP A 408 -12.98 -1.27 -14.83
C TRP A 408 -11.90 -0.32 -14.29
N GLY A 409 -11.09 0.30 -15.16
CA GLY A 409 -10.02 1.23 -14.76
C GLY A 409 -8.65 0.56 -14.64
N SER A 410 -7.60 1.36 -14.41
CA SER A 410 -6.20 0.90 -14.45
C SER A 410 -5.75 0.03 -13.27
N PHE A 411 -6.47 0.07 -12.14
CA PHE A 411 -6.19 -0.72 -10.94
C PHE A 411 -6.47 -2.21 -11.10
N PHE A 412 -7.27 -2.62 -12.10
CA PHE A 412 -7.73 -3.99 -12.27
C PHE A 412 -6.94 -4.75 -13.33
N HIS A 413 -6.94 -6.07 -13.19
CA HIS A 413 -6.43 -6.98 -14.21
C HIS A 413 -7.30 -6.90 -15.47
N SER A 414 -6.67 -6.91 -16.65
CA SER A 414 -7.38 -6.82 -17.92
C SER A 414 -7.95 -8.17 -18.40
N GLU A 415 -7.43 -9.26 -17.88
CA GLU A 415 -7.69 -10.63 -18.32
C GLU A 415 -9.06 -11.13 -17.87
N ALA A 416 -9.70 -11.98 -18.67
CA ALA A 416 -10.97 -12.61 -18.31
C ALA A 416 -10.88 -13.54 -17.08
N SER A 417 -9.70 -14.10 -16.81
CA SER A 417 -9.45 -14.94 -15.62
C SER A 417 -9.48 -14.17 -14.31
N SER A 418 -9.46 -12.83 -14.36
CA SER A 418 -9.60 -11.96 -13.19
C SER A 418 -11.05 -11.74 -12.74
N LEU A 419 -12.03 -12.16 -13.56
CA LEU A 419 -13.45 -12.01 -13.27
C LEU A 419 -13.97 -13.22 -12.48
N ILE A 420 -14.47 -12.97 -11.27
CA ILE A 420 -15.02 -13.95 -10.33
C ILE A 420 -16.47 -13.55 -10.05
N GLY A 421 -17.41 -14.18 -10.76
CA GLY A 421 -18.80 -13.74 -10.77
C GLY A 421 -18.91 -12.35 -11.43
N GLU A 422 -19.45 -11.38 -10.70
CA GLU A 422 -19.55 -9.97 -11.13
C GLU A 422 -18.38 -9.11 -10.62
N ARG A 423 -17.44 -9.71 -9.88
CA ARG A 423 -16.31 -9.01 -9.25
C ARG A 423 -15.02 -9.22 -10.01
N ARG A 424 -14.10 -8.27 -9.86
CA ARG A 424 -12.80 -8.28 -10.55
C ARG A 424 -11.64 -8.14 -9.58
N ARG A 425 -10.56 -8.86 -9.88
CA ARG A 425 -9.30 -8.84 -9.10
C ARG A 425 -8.50 -7.56 -9.36
N LEU A 426 -7.95 -7.00 -8.28
CA LEU A 426 -6.94 -5.94 -8.37
C LEU A 426 -5.62 -6.46 -8.92
N ASP A 427 -4.95 -5.59 -9.66
CA ASP A 427 -3.65 -5.84 -10.26
C ASP A 427 -2.55 -5.18 -9.44
N PHE A 428 -1.71 -6.02 -8.83
CA PHE A 428 -0.58 -5.62 -7.98
C PHE A 428 0.74 -5.51 -8.73
N ASN A 429 0.71 -5.40 -10.07
CA ASN A 429 1.90 -5.15 -10.85
C ASN A 429 2.70 -3.97 -10.29
N LEU A 430 4.02 -4.15 -10.15
CA LEU A 430 4.92 -3.17 -9.53
C LEU A 430 5.00 -1.82 -10.26
N MET A 431 4.53 -1.75 -11.51
CA MET A 431 4.43 -0.50 -12.28
C MET A 431 3.12 0.27 -12.00
N LYS A 432 2.17 -0.32 -11.27
CA LYS A 432 0.89 0.29 -10.88
C LYS A 432 0.93 0.77 -9.44
N GLN A 433 -0.05 1.60 -9.05
CA GLN A 433 -0.13 2.15 -7.70
C GLN A 433 -0.99 1.33 -6.72
N SER A 434 -1.62 0.24 -7.17
CA SER A 434 -2.51 -0.60 -6.34
C SER A 434 -1.84 -1.06 -5.03
N GLY A 435 -0.60 -1.53 -5.11
CA GLY A 435 0.17 -1.96 -3.93
C GLY A 435 0.45 -0.81 -2.94
N ASN A 436 0.86 0.34 -3.46
CA ASN A 436 1.16 1.53 -2.65
C ASN A 436 -0.09 2.10 -1.95
N TYR A 437 -1.25 2.02 -2.59
CA TYR A 437 -2.52 2.42 -1.97
C TYR A 437 -2.89 1.49 -0.80
N ILE A 438 -2.76 0.17 -0.97
CA ILE A 438 -2.97 -0.78 0.14
C ILE A 438 -2.00 -0.52 1.28
N GLU A 439 -0.71 -0.41 0.98
CA GLU A 439 0.31 -0.14 2.00
C GLU A 439 -0.02 1.14 2.77
N LYS A 440 -0.36 2.22 2.06
CA LYS A 440 -0.78 3.49 2.67
C LYS A 440 -1.97 3.29 3.62
N ILE A 441 -3.02 2.59 3.18
CA ILE A 441 -4.26 2.45 3.94
C ILE A 441 -4.04 1.59 5.19
N VAL A 442 -3.43 0.41 5.03
CA VAL A 442 -3.23 -0.50 6.17
C VAL A 442 -2.22 0.09 7.15
N SER A 443 -1.16 0.76 6.66
CA SER A 443 -0.22 1.47 7.54
C SER A 443 -0.87 2.67 8.24
N GLN A 444 -1.84 3.34 7.62
CA GLN A 444 -2.57 4.43 8.26
C GLN A 444 -3.36 3.94 9.48
N TRP A 445 -4.06 2.82 9.39
CA TRP A 445 -4.78 2.26 10.54
C TRP A 445 -3.85 1.89 11.70
N ARG A 446 -2.68 1.34 11.38
CA ARG A 446 -1.66 1.06 12.39
C ARG A 446 -1.07 2.34 12.99
N ASN A 447 -0.69 3.29 12.15
CA ASN A 447 0.06 4.49 12.56
C ASN A 447 -0.82 5.56 13.22
N GLU A 448 -2.07 5.69 12.79
CA GLU A 448 -2.97 6.76 13.23
C GLU A 448 -4.06 6.29 14.19
N ALA A 449 -4.52 5.04 14.08
CA ALA A 449 -5.52 4.48 14.98
C ALA A 449 -4.97 3.46 15.99
N GLY A 450 -3.78 2.91 15.78
CA GLY A 450 -3.15 1.97 16.72
C GLY A 450 -3.65 0.53 16.57
N VAL A 451 -4.30 0.20 15.45
CA VAL A 451 -4.81 -1.15 15.16
C VAL A 451 -3.72 -2.22 15.35
N ASP A 452 -4.08 -3.35 15.97
CA ASP A 452 -3.14 -4.39 16.38
C ASP A 452 -2.88 -5.45 15.30
N GLY A 453 -3.77 -5.51 14.30
CA GLY A 453 -3.66 -6.48 13.22
C GLY A 453 -4.67 -6.30 12.12
N VAL A 454 -4.45 -7.00 11.01
CA VAL A 454 -5.40 -7.11 9.91
C VAL A 454 -5.68 -8.54 9.51
N VAL A 455 -6.92 -8.78 9.07
CA VAL A 455 -7.41 -10.06 8.60
C VAL A 455 -7.71 -9.95 7.11
N TRP A 456 -6.96 -10.68 6.29
CA TRP A 456 -7.09 -10.59 4.83
C TRP A 456 -8.24 -11.48 4.36
N LEU A 457 -9.29 -10.85 3.84
CA LEU A 457 -10.43 -11.53 3.24
C LEU A 457 -10.13 -11.91 1.81
N ASP A 458 -10.74 -13.01 1.35
CA ASP A 458 -10.55 -13.57 0.01
C ASP A 458 -9.08 -13.67 -0.42
N SER A 459 -8.18 -13.95 0.54
CA SER A 459 -6.73 -13.94 0.33
C SER A 459 -6.27 -14.93 -0.74
N GLY A 460 -7.00 -16.04 -0.94
CA GLY A 460 -6.79 -16.93 -2.07
C GLY A 460 -6.91 -16.21 -3.41
N CYS A 461 -7.85 -15.28 -3.56
CA CYS A 461 -8.02 -14.47 -4.76
C CYS A 461 -7.06 -13.27 -4.85
N LEU A 462 -6.31 -12.94 -3.80
CA LEU A 462 -5.13 -12.08 -3.95
C LEU A 462 -4.05 -12.82 -4.74
N PHE A 463 -3.79 -14.08 -4.39
CA PHE A 463 -2.62 -14.82 -4.88
C PHE A 463 -2.88 -15.72 -6.09
N TYR A 464 -4.13 -16.10 -6.33
CA TYR A 464 -4.49 -17.02 -7.41
C TYR A 464 -5.57 -16.40 -8.31
N GLY A 465 -5.40 -16.55 -9.62
CA GLY A 465 -6.39 -16.17 -10.62
C GLY A 465 -7.30 -17.32 -11.05
N GLY A 466 -8.48 -17.01 -11.56
CA GLY A 466 -9.47 -17.99 -12.01
C GLY A 466 -10.58 -18.27 -11.00
N LYS A 467 -11.67 -18.89 -11.47
CA LYS A 467 -12.95 -19.04 -10.75
C LYS A 467 -12.87 -19.76 -9.40
N HIS A 468 -11.79 -20.50 -9.14
CA HIS A 468 -11.59 -21.29 -7.92
C HIS A 468 -10.51 -20.69 -6.98
N CYS A 469 -10.21 -19.39 -7.14
CA CYS A 469 -9.19 -18.72 -6.34
C CYS A 469 -9.51 -18.70 -4.84
N LYS A 470 -10.81 -18.64 -4.46
CA LYS A 470 -11.23 -18.70 -3.05
C LYS A 470 -10.84 -20.01 -2.38
N GLN A 471 -10.75 -21.10 -3.15
CA GLN A 471 -10.28 -22.41 -2.68
C GLN A 471 -8.75 -22.57 -2.77
N GLY A 472 -8.02 -21.53 -3.18
CA GLY A 472 -6.58 -21.57 -3.36
C GLY A 472 -6.12 -22.25 -4.66
N TYR A 473 -7.02 -22.43 -5.63
CA TYR A 473 -6.69 -23.00 -6.94
C TYR A 473 -6.66 -21.91 -8.01
N GLY A 474 -5.64 -21.92 -8.88
CA GLY A 474 -5.55 -20.94 -9.96
C GLY A 474 -4.15 -20.68 -10.47
N SER A 475 -4.04 -19.74 -11.41
CA SER A 475 -2.75 -19.21 -11.84
C SER A 475 -2.15 -18.32 -10.75
N THR A 476 -0.93 -18.62 -10.32
CA THR A 476 -0.25 -17.84 -9.27
C THR A 476 0.09 -16.43 -9.74
N ASP A 477 -0.20 -15.46 -8.89
CA ASP A 477 0.07 -14.04 -9.08
C ASP A 477 1.32 -13.63 -8.28
N TYR A 478 2.48 -13.68 -8.92
CA TYR A 478 3.76 -13.44 -8.26
C TYR A 478 3.95 -11.98 -7.82
N ASP A 479 3.40 -11.03 -8.57
CA ASP A 479 3.47 -9.60 -8.24
C ASP A 479 2.68 -9.35 -6.94
N ALA A 480 1.45 -9.88 -6.86
CA ALA A 480 0.63 -9.81 -5.64
C ALA A 480 1.31 -10.48 -4.45
N ILE A 481 1.89 -11.67 -4.62
CA ILE A 481 2.63 -12.36 -3.56
C ILE A 481 3.78 -11.48 -3.06
N SER A 482 4.58 -10.92 -3.96
CA SER A 482 5.74 -10.10 -3.61
C SER A 482 5.33 -8.84 -2.83
N VAL A 483 4.37 -8.07 -3.34
CA VAL A 483 3.89 -6.83 -2.71
C VAL A 483 3.34 -7.11 -1.32
N ILE A 484 2.45 -8.11 -1.20
CA ILE A 484 1.79 -8.40 0.06
C ILE A 484 2.77 -8.99 1.10
N GLN A 485 3.77 -9.77 0.67
CA GLN A 485 4.86 -10.20 1.55
C GLN A 485 5.70 -9.03 2.04
N GLN A 486 6.03 -8.07 1.17
CA GLN A 486 6.77 -6.86 1.57
C GLN A 486 6.00 -6.05 2.60
N ILE A 487 4.70 -5.80 2.38
CA ILE A 487 3.83 -5.10 3.34
C ILE A 487 3.87 -5.84 4.69
N ARG A 488 3.61 -7.15 4.70
CA ARG A 488 3.65 -7.98 5.92
C ARG A 488 5.00 -7.94 6.63
N ASP A 489 6.10 -8.02 5.88
CA ASP A 489 7.45 -8.11 6.46
C ASP A 489 7.96 -6.75 6.97
N ALA A 490 7.43 -5.64 6.43
CA ALA A 490 7.65 -4.29 6.92
C ALA A 490 6.76 -3.92 8.12
N SER A 491 5.62 -4.60 8.30
CA SER A 491 4.66 -4.33 9.38
C SER A 491 5.16 -4.72 10.79
N ASP A 492 4.78 -3.91 11.77
CA ASP A 492 4.99 -4.13 13.22
C ASP A 492 3.74 -4.68 13.94
N TYR A 493 2.74 -5.16 13.20
CA TYR A 493 1.42 -5.62 13.67
C TYR A 493 1.02 -6.96 13.04
N LEU A 494 -0.06 -7.57 13.53
CA LEU A 494 -0.46 -8.93 13.16
C LEU A 494 -1.10 -8.97 11.76
N HIS A 495 -0.81 -10.03 11.00
CA HIS A 495 -1.35 -10.30 9.68
C HIS A 495 -1.97 -11.72 9.66
N VAL A 496 -3.29 -11.81 9.58
CA VAL A 496 -4.07 -13.07 9.62
C VAL A 496 -4.65 -13.36 8.23
N GLY A 497 -4.77 -14.65 7.86
CA GLY A 497 -5.45 -15.02 6.60
C GLY A 497 -4.53 -15.33 5.43
N PHE A 498 -3.22 -15.43 5.65
CA PHE A 498 -2.26 -15.74 4.58
C PHE A 498 -2.05 -17.24 4.39
N PRO A 499 -2.00 -17.73 3.13
CA PRO A 499 -1.49 -19.07 2.87
C PRO A 499 -0.04 -19.15 3.34
N GLY A 500 0.30 -20.24 4.02
CA GLY A 500 1.65 -20.48 4.50
C GLY A 500 2.62 -20.71 3.34
N PHE A 501 3.21 -19.64 2.81
CA PHE A 501 4.34 -19.76 1.88
C PHE A 501 5.57 -20.23 2.65
N SER A 502 5.79 -21.55 2.71
CA SER A 502 6.95 -22.15 3.38
C SER A 502 8.16 -22.17 2.46
N HIS A 503 9.09 -21.23 2.59
CA HIS A 503 10.51 -21.41 2.25
C HIS A 503 11.34 -20.72 3.35
N SER A 504 11.54 -21.41 4.49
CA SER A 504 12.19 -20.88 5.70
C SER A 504 13.54 -20.18 5.44
N ARG A 505 13.81 -19.06 6.14
CA ARG A 505 14.94 -18.89 7.08
C ARG A 505 15.00 -17.48 7.70
N SER A 506 14.17 -17.20 8.70
CA SER A 506 14.57 -16.50 9.94
C SER A 506 13.35 -16.22 10.82
N ALA A 507 13.47 -16.55 12.10
CA ALA A 507 12.48 -16.49 13.15
C ALA A 507 11.67 -15.18 13.19
N ILE A 508 10.41 -15.24 12.76
CA ILE A 508 9.18 -15.00 13.51
C ILE A 508 8.09 -15.47 12.55
N ARG A 509 7.32 -16.51 12.92
CA ARG A 509 6.13 -16.92 12.15
C ARG A 509 5.07 -15.81 12.30
N ARG A 510 5.19 -14.73 11.50
CA ARG A 510 4.22 -13.62 11.39
C ARG A 510 2.97 -14.01 10.61
N THR A 511 2.80 -15.30 10.36
CA THR A 511 1.75 -15.87 9.52
C THR A 511 0.97 -16.86 10.36
N LEU A 512 -0.28 -16.53 10.62
CA LEU A 512 -1.27 -17.51 11.00
C LEU A 512 -1.99 -17.91 9.73
N SER A 513 -1.76 -19.14 9.31
CA SER A 513 -2.62 -19.79 8.33
C SER A 513 -4.01 -19.85 8.94
N ARG A 514 -4.89 -18.97 8.49
CA ARG A 514 -6.33 -19.16 8.57
C ARG A 514 -6.68 -19.81 7.23
N PRO A 515 -6.67 -21.16 7.08
CA PRO A 515 -7.64 -21.72 6.16
C PRO A 515 -8.96 -21.13 6.66
N GLY A 516 -9.60 -20.26 5.84
CA GLY A 516 -10.71 -19.41 6.26
C GLY A 516 -11.64 -20.19 7.18
N CYS A 517 -12.16 -19.62 8.27
CA CYS A 517 -12.88 -20.40 9.29
C CYS A 517 -13.88 -21.42 8.69
N SER A 518 -14.49 -21.08 7.55
CA SER A 518 -15.26 -21.94 6.66
C SER A 518 -15.03 -23.46 6.71
N PRO A 519 -13.91 -24.13 6.31
CA PRO A 519 -13.92 -25.60 6.29
C PRO A 519 -14.10 -26.21 7.68
N ARG A 520 -13.51 -25.62 8.74
CA ARG A 520 -13.60 -26.14 10.10
C ARG A 520 -14.91 -25.77 10.78
N THR A 521 -15.36 -24.54 10.63
CA THR A 521 -16.69 -24.08 11.07
C THR A 521 -17.78 -24.96 10.45
N THR A 522 -17.77 -25.13 9.12
CA THR A 522 -18.75 -25.96 8.41
C THR A 522 -18.64 -27.44 8.80
N THR A 523 -17.41 -27.97 8.96
CA THR A 523 -17.22 -29.34 9.46
C THR A 523 -17.81 -29.48 10.86
N ALA A 524 -17.47 -28.58 11.80
CA ALA A 524 -18.00 -28.61 13.16
C ALA A 524 -19.53 -28.56 13.17
N GLN A 525 -20.14 -27.59 12.50
CA GLN A 525 -21.60 -27.49 12.41
C GLN A 525 -22.23 -28.75 11.83
N SER A 526 -21.66 -29.29 10.74
CA SER A 526 -22.17 -30.52 10.13
C SER A 526 -22.15 -31.70 11.10
N LEU A 527 -21.07 -31.85 11.87
CA LEU A 527 -20.91 -32.92 12.86
C LEU A 527 -21.94 -32.81 13.99
N PHE A 528 -22.12 -31.61 14.55
CA PHE A 528 -23.09 -31.39 15.64
C PHE A 528 -24.55 -31.36 15.15
N SER A 529 -24.78 -31.30 13.83
CA SER A 529 -26.12 -31.40 13.23
C SER A 529 -26.56 -32.84 12.97
N GLU A 530 -25.65 -33.82 13.01
CA GLU A 530 -25.97 -35.23 12.78
C GLU A 530 -26.90 -35.76 13.88
N SER A 531 -27.91 -36.57 13.50
CA SER A 531 -28.79 -37.26 14.44
C SER A 531 -28.85 -38.74 14.04
N PRO A 532 -28.32 -39.67 14.85
CA PRO A 532 -27.55 -39.45 16.09
C PRO A 532 -26.15 -38.89 15.82
N LEU A 533 -25.50 -38.31 16.85
CA LEU A 533 -24.13 -37.83 16.76
C LEU A 533 -23.13 -38.99 16.60
N SER A 534 -22.16 -38.83 15.69
CA SER A 534 -21.14 -39.86 15.45
C SER A 534 -19.93 -39.72 16.37
N VAL A 535 -19.78 -40.66 17.31
CA VAL A 535 -18.62 -40.78 18.21
C VAL A 535 -17.29 -40.81 17.45
N ALA A 536 -17.23 -41.59 16.37
CA ALA A 536 -16.02 -41.73 15.56
C ALA A 536 -15.62 -40.42 14.87
N LYS A 537 -16.59 -39.69 14.29
CA LYS A 537 -16.30 -38.43 13.61
C LYS A 537 -15.91 -37.33 14.60
N ILE A 538 -16.60 -37.22 15.74
CA ILE A 538 -16.27 -36.23 16.78
C ILE A 538 -14.90 -36.53 17.39
N SER A 539 -14.56 -37.79 17.65
CA SER A 539 -13.21 -38.17 18.13
C SER A 539 -12.12 -37.81 17.12
N SER A 540 -12.38 -38.01 15.82
CA SER A 540 -11.47 -37.60 14.75
C SER A 540 -11.32 -36.07 14.68
N PHE A 541 -12.42 -35.33 14.84
CA PHE A 541 -12.42 -33.88 14.86
C PHE A 541 -11.60 -33.32 16.03
N LEU A 542 -11.81 -33.83 17.25
CA LEU A 542 -11.01 -33.48 18.43
C LEU A 542 -9.52 -33.70 18.18
N SER A 543 -9.16 -34.86 17.61
CA SER A 543 -7.77 -35.18 17.25
C SER A 543 -7.18 -34.23 16.20
N GLU A 544 -8.00 -33.68 15.30
CA GLU A 544 -7.57 -32.71 14.29
C GLU A 544 -7.28 -31.34 14.90
N LEU A 545 -8.06 -30.91 15.90
CA LEU A 545 -7.86 -29.62 16.58
C LEU A 545 -6.44 -29.51 17.16
N ASN A 546 -5.93 -30.61 17.71
CA ASN A 546 -4.59 -30.66 18.29
C ASN A 546 -3.45 -30.48 17.26
N ARG A 547 -3.68 -30.78 15.98
CA ARG A 547 -2.64 -30.65 14.94
C ARG A 547 -2.34 -29.19 14.58
N TYR A 548 -3.23 -28.26 14.91
CA TYR A 548 -3.14 -26.86 14.50
C TYR A 548 -3.59 -25.90 15.62
N PRO A 549 -2.86 -25.86 16.76
CA PRO A 549 -3.25 -25.03 17.92
C PRO A 549 -3.28 -23.53 17.60
N LYS A 550 -2.51 -23.09 16.59
CA LYS A 550 -2.49 -21.69 16.14
C LYS A 550 -3.65 -21.30 15.21
N SER A 551 -4.51 -22.25 14.83
CA SER A 551 -5.63 -21.96 13.95
C SER A 551 -6.81 -21.36 14.71
N VAL A 552 -7.55 -20.47 14.06
CA VAL A 552 -8.81 -19.95 14.58
C VAL A 552 -9.91 -20.98 14.34
N LEU A 553 -10.71 -21.27 15.36
CA LEU A 553 -11.92 -22.07 15.27
C LEU A 553 -13.10 -21.21 15.72
N CYS A 554 -14.02 -20.93 14.80
CA CYS A 554 -15.33 -20.38 15.14
C CYS A 554 -16.37 -21.52 15.03
N PHE A 555 -17.34 -21.60 15.94
CA PHE A 555 -18.47 -22.51 15.76
C PHE A 555 -19.50 -21.96 14.76
N GLU A 556 -19.70 -20.65 14.80
CA GLU A 556 -20.36 -19.90 13.74
C GLU A 556 -19.44 -18.75 13.31
N ASP A 557 -19.46 -18.43 12.02
CA ASP A 557 -18.79 -17.27 11.46
C ASP A 557 -19.71 -16.59 10.44
N ARG A 558 -19.24 -15.52 9.80
CA ARG A 558 -20.02 -14.80 8.80
C ARG A 558 -20.56 -15.65 7.65
N ALA A 559 -19.87 -16.73 7.29
CA ALA A 559 -20.24 -17.58 6.18
C ALA A 559 -21.28 -18.63 6.61
N THR A 560 -21.36 -18.95 7.90
CA THR A 560 -22.31 -19.94 8.41
C THR A 560 -23.49 -19.33 9.18
N ALA A 561 -23.36 -18.13 9.73
CA ALA A 561 -24.40 -17.46 10.54
C ALA A 561 -25.65 -17.02 9.74
N HIS A 562 -25.64 -17.14 8.41
CA HIS A 562 -26.82 -16.94 7.55
C HIS A 562 -28.01 -17.83 7.91
N THR A 563 -27.71 -19.00 8.48
CA THR A 563 -28.67 -19.93 9.09
C THR A 563 -28.05 -20.33 10.42
N ARG A 564 -28.57 -19.78 11.51
CA ARG A 564 -28.07 -20.10 12.84
C ARG A 564 -28.21 -21.59 13.14
N PHE A 565 -27.26 -22.13 13.90
CA PHE A 565 -27.32 -23.53 14.32
C PHE A 565 -28.59 -23.82 15.16
N VAL A 566 -28.96 -22.88 16.02
CA VAL A 566 -30.23 -22.84 16.74
C VAL A 566 -31.19 -21.92 15.99
N ASP A 567 -32.33 -22.45 15.54
CA ASP A 567 -33.39 -21.70 14.85
C ASP A 567 -34.58 -21.43 15.78
N ALA A 568 -35.53 -20.58 15.40
CA ALA A 568 -36.68 -20.23 16.24
C ALA A 568 -37.63 -21.39 16.60
N SER A 569 -37.46 -22.56 15.97
CA SER A 569 -38.23 -23.78 16.24
C SER A 569 -37.45 -24.83 17.04
N PHE A 570 -36.35 -24.42 17.71
CA PHE A 570 -35.37 -25.34 18.29
C PHE A 570 -35.93 -26.34 19.32
N SER A 571 -35.32 -27.53 19.33
CA SER A 571 -35.43 -28.49 20.42
C SER A 571 -34.35 -28.23 21.47
N THR A 572 -34.63 -28.58 22.74
CA THR A 572 -33.64 -28.57 23.83
C THR A 572 -32.38 -29.36 23.46
N GLU A 573 -32.52 -30.40 22.64
CA GLU A 573 -31.43 -31.19 22.07
C GLU A 573 -30.45 -30.35 21.23
N ARG A 574 -30.94 -29.45 20.36
CA ARG A 574 -30.06 -28.56 19.58
C ARG A 574 -29.32 -27.57 20.47
N LEU A 575 -29.95 -27.03 21.51
CA LEU A 575 -29.28 -26.14 22.47
C LEU A 575 -28.12 -26.85 23.18
N ARG A 576 -28.35 -28.09 23.63
CA ARG A 576 -27.31 -28.93 24.23
C ARG A 576 -26.14 -29.16 23.27
N ARG A 577 -26.43 -29.49 22.02
CA ARG A 577 -25.40 -29.69 20.98
C ARG A 577 -24.60 -28.43 20.66
N GLN A 578 -25.23 -27.25 20.70
CA GLN A 578 -24.49 -25.99 20.59
C GLN A 578 -23.60 -25.74 21.82
N ALA A 579 -24.12 -26.02 23.03
CA ALA A 579 -23.34 -25.93 24.27
C ALA A 579 -22.10 -26.84 24.25
N LEU A 580 -22.26 -28.08 23.76
CA LEU A 580 -21.14 -28.99 23.51
C LEU A 580 -20.09 -28.38 22.59
N ALA A 581 -20.52 -27.86 21.44
CA ALA A 581 -19.62 -27.34 20.43
C ALA A 581 -18.86 -26.09 20.91
N VAL A 582 -19.55 -25.17 21.62
CA VAL A 582 -18.93 -24.00 22.24
C VAL A 582 -17.96 -24.41 23.36
N GLY A 583 -18.32 -25.43 24.17
CA GLY A 583 -17.43 -26.02 25.17
C GLY A 583 -16.15 -26.57 24.57
N ILE A 584 -16.25 -27.39 23.51
CA ILE A 584 -15.10 -27.95 22.80
C ILE A 584 -14.24 -26.85 22.16
N MET A 585 -14.86 -25.82 21.58
CA MET A 585 -14.15 -24.68 21.00
C MET A 585 -13.34 -23.90 22.05
N MET A 586 -13.91 -23.66 23.24
CA MET A 586 -13.28 -22.89 24.30
C MET A 586 -12.22 -23.67 25.07
N LEU A 587 -12.41 -24.98 25.27
CA LEU A 587 -11.42 -25.83 25.94
C LEU A 587 -10.32 -26.31 24.98
N GLY A 588 -10.61 -26.37 23.68
CA GLY A 588 -9.70 -26.86 22.67
C GLY A 588 -8.42 -26.02 22.54
N PRO A 589 -7.37 -26.57 21.91
CA PRO A 589 -6.06 -25.93 21.84
C PRO A 589 -5.99 -24.80 20.79
N THR A 590 -7.01 -24.70 19.93
CA THR A 590 -7.18 -23.67 18.91
C THR A 590 -7.47 -22.29 19.51
N VAL A 591 -7.36 -21.24 18.70
CA VAL A 591 -7.81 -19.88 19.05
C VAL A 591 -9.33 -19.81 18.90
N PRO A 592 -10.11 -19.70 19.99
CA PRO A 592 -11.57 -19.64 19.89
C PRO A 592 -12.03 -18.32 19.27
N CYS A 593 -13.13 -18.40 18.53
CA CYS A 593 -13.73 -17.27 17.83
C CYS A 593 -15.25 -17.33 18.00
N LEU A 594 -15.81 -16.22 18.49
CA LEU A 594 -17.25 -16.02 18.59
C LEU A 594 -17.69 -15.06 17.50
N PHE A 595 -18.67 -15.44 16.70
CA PHE A 595 -19.40 -14.49 15.88
C PHE A 595 -20.53 -13.89 16.73
N MET A 596 -20.80 -12.60 16.56
CA MET A 596 -21.82 -11.91 17.37
C MET A 596 -23.14 -12.69 17.42
N GLY A 597 -23.64 -12.89 18.64
CA GLY A 597 -24.85 -13.67 18.93
C GLY A 597 -24.62 -15.15 19.19
N THR A 598 -23.47 -15.72 18.82
CA THR A 598 -23.16 -17.13 19.11
C THR A 598 -22.94 -17.38 20.60
N GLU A 599 -22.53 -16.37 21.36
CA GLU A 599 -22.26 -16.44 22.80
C GLU A 599 -23.51 -16.60 23.67
N PHE A 600 -24.68 -16.18 23.17
CA PHE A 600 -25.97 -16.31 23.85
C PHE A 600 -26.99 -17.14 23.05
N PHE A 601 -26.54 -17.77 21.98
CA PHE A 601 -27.28 -18.74 21.17
C PHE A 601 -28.46 -18.08 20.46
N THR A 602 -28.19 -16.94 19.81
CA THR A 602 -29.20 -16.22 19.06
C THR A 602 -29.81 -17.08 17.94
N GLU A 603 -31.11 -16.94 17.76
CA GLU A 603 -31.85 -17.51 16.64
C GLU A 603 -31.88 -16.56 15.44
N GLN A 604 -31.37 -15.34 15.62
CA GLN A 604 -31.40 -14.31 14.60
C GLN A 604 -30.35 -14.58 13.52
N ASN A 605 -30.85 -14.88 12.31
CA ASN A 605 -30.03 -15.11 11.14
C ASN A 605 -29.25 -13.84 10.73
N PHE A 606 -28.00 -14.04 10.30
CA PHE A 606 -27.18 -12.98 9.73
C PHE A 606 -27.34 -12.96 8.20
N THR A 607 -28.30 -12.19 7.71
CA THR A 607 -28.62 -12.12 6.27
C THR A 607 -27.70 -11.13 5.53
N ALA A 608 -27.88 -11.00 4.21
CA ALA A 608 -27.17 -10.00 3.41
C ALA A 608 -27.54 -8.54 3.75
N VAL A 609 -28.68 -8.32 4.42
CA VAL A 609 -29.04 -7.04 5.03
C VAL A 609 -29.48 -7.37 6.44
N PRO A 610 -28.52 -7.59 7.35
CA PRO A 610 -28.82 -8.12 8.68
C PRO A 610 -29.65 -7.13 9.49
N ASP A 611 -30.62 -7.66 10.23
CA ASP A 611 -31.35 -6.91 11.25
C ASP A 611 -30.44 -6.60 12.45
N GLU A 612 -30.81 -5.58 13.22
CA GLU A 612 -30.13 -5.22 14.46
C GLU A 612 -30.21 -6.34 15.50
N LEU A 613 -29.11 -6.58 16.20
CA LEU A 613 -28.99 -7.60 17.22
C LEU A 613 -29.95 -7.27 18.37
N ASN A 614 -30.84 -8.21 18.70
CA ASN A 614 -31.74 -8.02 19.82
C ASN A 614 -30.98 -8.13 21.15
N TRP A 615 -30.80 -7.00 21.85
CA TRP A 615 -30.10 -6.92 23.14
C TRP A 615 -30.92 -7.38 24.36
N SER A 616 -32.13 -7.92 24.18
CA SER A 616 -32.98 -8.39 25.29
C SER A 616 -32.30 -9.44 26.18
N PHE A 617 -31.33 -10.20 25.65
CA PHE A 617 -30.54 -11.19 26.39
C PHE A 617 -29.76 -10.61 27.58
N MET A 618 -29.58 -9.28 27.63
CA MET A 618 -28.97 -8.62 28.79
C MET A 618 -29.90 -8.60 30.01
N ASN A 619 -31.21 -8.79 29.83
CA ASN A 619 -32.15 -8.97 30.93
C ASN A 619 -32.00 -10.39 31.51
N PRO A 620 -31.79 -10.55 32.84
CA PRO A 620 -31.71 -11.86 33.48
C PRO A 620 -32.92 -12.77 33.28
N GLU A 621 -34.10 -12.21 32.96
CA GLU A 621 -35.31 -12.99 32.67
C GLU A 621 -35.37 -13.54 31.23
N ASP A 622 -34.49 -13.09 30.34
CA ASP A 622 -34.44 -13.57 28.96
C ASP A 622 -33.84 -14.98 28.88
N LYS A 623 -34.46 -15.83 28.06
CA LYS A 623 -34.06 -17.25 27.90
C LYS A 623 -32.61 -17.42 27.41
N HIS A 624 -32.04 -16.42 26.76
CA HIS A 624 -30.67 -16.43 26.25
C HIS A 624 -29.62 -15.98 27.27
N HIS A 625 -30.05 -15.34 28.37
CA HIS A 625 -29.14 -14.78 29.38
C HIS A 625 -28.21 -15.84 30.00
N GLY A 626 -28.76 -17.01 30.33
CA GLY A 626 -27.98 -18.09 30.93
C GLY A 626 -26.91 -18.65 29.98
N PHE A 627 -27.13 -18.63 28.65
CA PHE A 627 -26.11 -19.03 27.68
C PHE A 627 -24.94 -18.03 27.60
N LEU A 628 -25.23 -16.73 27.74
CA LEU A 628 -24.17 -15.72 27.86
C LEU A 628 -23.28 -16.00 29.08
N GLN A 629 -23.90 -16.32 30.22
CA GLN A 629 -23.18 -16.68 31.46
C GLN A 629 -22.35 -17.96 31.28
N MET A 630 -22.91 -18.99 30.64
CA MET A 630 -22.20 -20.22 30.34
C MET A 630 -20.97 -19.97 29.46
N THR A 631 -21.09 -19.15 28.42
CA THR A 631 -19.97 -18.79 27.55
C THR A 631 -18.90 -17.99 28.29
N ALA A 632 -19.31 -17.04 29.15
CA ALA A 632 -18.38 -16.29 30.00
C ALA A 632 -17.63 -17.21 30.98
N GLU A 633 -18.31 -18.21 31.53
CA GLU A 633 -17.71 -19.21 32.43
C GLU A 633 -16.68 -20.08 31.70
N LEU A 634 -16.98 -20.54 30.49
CA LEU A 634 -16.03 -21.27 29.65
C LEU A 634 -14.79 -20.43 29.31
N ILE A 635 -14.98 -19.14 29.01
CA ILE A 635 -13.87 -18.20 28.79
C ILE A 635 -13.03 -18.03 30.06
N ARG A 636 -13.69 -17.91 31.23
CA ARG A 636 -13.01 -17.84 32.53
C ARG A 636 -12.16 -19.07 32.78
N ILE A 637 -12.72 -20.27 32.63
CA ILE A 637 -12.00 -21.55 32.77
C ILE A 637 -10.78 -21.60 31.86
N ARG A 638 -10.94 -21.24 30.58
CA ARG A 638 -9.82 -21.22 29.63
C ARG A 638 -8.68 -20.33 30.12
N ARG A 639 -9.00 -19.16 30.67
CA ARG A 639 -8.03 -18.17 31.13
C ARG A 639 -7.40 -18.54 32.47
N ASP A 640 -8.21 -18.96 33.43
CA ASP A 640 -7.77 -19.29 34.79
C ASP A 640 -6.87 -20.53 34.80
N PHE A 641 -7.17 -21.52 33.95
CA PHE A 641 -6.32 -22.71 33.74
C PHE A 641 -5.23 -22.52 32.69
N MET A 642 -5.17 -21.37 32.02
CA MET A 642 -4.15 -21.02 31.02
C MET A 642 -3.96 -22.07 29.89
N ILE A 643 -5.03 -22.77 29.51
CA ILE A 643 -4.98 -23.92 28.57
C ILE A 643 -4.82 -23.52 27.09
N ALA A 644 -4.61 -22.24 26.79
CA ALA A 644 -4.40 -21.76 25.43
C ALA A 644 -3.17 -22.42 24.78
N GLY A 645 -3.34 -22.95 23.57
CA GLY A 645 -2.28 -23.73 22.91
C GLY A 645 -1.83 -24.96 23.70
N GLY A 646 -2.73 -25.53 24.53
CA GLY A 646 -2.52 -26.82 25.20
C GLY A 646 -2.48 -28.01 24.24
N ASN A 647 -2.30 -29.19 24.81
CA ASN A 647 -2.33 -30.45 24.09
C ASN A 647 -3.67 -31.16 24.34
N LEU A 648 -4.47 -31.34 23.29
CA LEU A 648 -5.71 -32.11 23.38
C LEU A 648 -5.43 -33.57 23.02
N MET A 649 -5.71 -34.47 23.95
CA MET A 649 -5.54 -35.92 23.78
C MET A 649 -6.86 -36.65 23.96
N VAL A 650 -7.27 -37.40 22.94
CA VAL A 650 -8.39 -38.34 23.04
C VAL A 650 -7.87 -39.66 23.61
N HIS A 651 -8.40 -40.07 24.76
CA HIS A 651 -7.95 -41.26 25.49
C HIS A 651 -8.68 -42.52 25.05
N GLY A 652 -9.96 -42.39 24.72
CA GLY A 652 -10.81 -43.52 24.37
C GLY A 652 -12.24 -43.09 24.07
N HIS A 653 -13.03 -44.04 23.58
CA HIS A 653 -14.44 -43.85 23.31
C HIS A 653 -15.22 -45.15 23.53
N ASP A 654 -16.47 -45.02 23.94
CA ASP A 654 -17.45 -46.10 24.03
C ASP A 654 -18.48 -45.89 22.91
N LEU A 655 -18.39 -46.71 21.85
CA LEU A 655 -19.29 -46.61 20.70
C LEU A 655 -20.73 -47.02 21.04
N GLU A 656 -20.92 -47.91 22.00
CA GLU A 656 -22.25 -48.41 22.37
C GLU A 656 -22.98 -47.40 23.25
N ARG A 657 -22.26 -46.80 24.20
CA ARG A 657 -22.82 -45.78 25.11
C ARG A 657 -22.72 -44.35 24.59
N GLY A 658 -22.00 -44.11 23.50
CA GLY A 658 -21.85 -42.79 22.90
C GLY A 658 -20.91 -41.84 23.66
N ILE A 659 -19.88 -42.38 24.33
CA ILE A 659 -18.99 -41.58 25.21
C ILE A 659 -17.67 -41.31 24.52
N VAL A 660 -17.13 -40.10 24.66
CA VAL A 660 -15.75 -39.76 24.31
C VAL A 660 -15.03 -39.20 25.52
N LEU A 661 -13.83 -39.70 25.77
CA LEU A 661 -12.96 -39.26 26.86
C LEU A 661 -11.75 -38.54 26.28
N PHE A 662 -11.50 -37.31 26.72
CA PHE A 662 -10.33 -36.55 26.29
C PHE A 662 -9.78 -35.68 27.42
N SER A 663 -8.51 -35.30 27.33
CA SER A 663 -7.91 -34.28 28.19
C SER A 663 -7.42 -33.09 27.37
N VAL A 664 -7.35 -31.96 28.04
CA VAL A 664 -6.57 -30.79 27.62
C VAL A 664 -5.50 -30.55 28.66
N GLU A 665 -4.25 -30.67 28.23
CA GLU A 665 -3.07 -30.62 29.09
C GLU A 665 -2.19 -29.43 28.72
N LYS A 666 -1.86 -28.60 29.71
CA LYS A 666 -0.94 -27.49 29.56
C LYS A 666 -0.14 -27.33 30.85
N ASP A 667 1.18 -27.40 30.72
CA ASP A 667 2.11 -27.31 31.86
C ASP A 667 1.70 -28.30 32.97
N ASP A 668 1.42 -27.83 34.18
CA ASP A 668 1.00 -28.66 35.32
C ASP A 668 -0.53 -28.83 35.42
N VAL A 669 -1.31 -28.29 34.48
CA VAL A 669 -2.77 -28.33 34.49
C VAL A 669 -3.29 -29.39 33.51
N THR A 670 -4.10 -30.30 34.03
CA THR A 670 -4.85 -31.28 33.23
C THR A 670 -6.34 -31.11 33.48
N LEU A 671 -7.07 -30.75 32.42
CA LEU A 671 -8.54 -30.80 32.42
C LEU A 671 -8.97 -32.09 31.73
N PHE A 672 -9.63 -32.97 32.47
CA PHE A 672 -10.24 -34.19 31.96
C PHE A 672 -11.70 -33.94 31.59
N CYS A 673 -12.10 -34.38 30.42
CA CYS A 673 -13.41 -34.13 29.85
C CYS A 673 -14.12 -35.43 29.50
N VAL A 674 -15.37 -35.54 29.93
CA VAL A 674 -16.29 -36.62 29.58
C VAL A 674 -17.38 -36.03 28.70
N LEU A 675 -17.47 -36.52 27.47
CA LEU A 675 -18.44 -36.08 26.48
C LEU A 675 -19.46 -37.20 26.25
N ASN A 676 -20.73 -36.92 26.50
CA ASN A 676 -21.83 -37.82 26.17
C ASN A 676 -22.52 -37.34 24.89
N LEU A 677 -22.42 -38.13 23.82
CA LEU A 677 -22.98 -37.86 22.50
C LEU A 677 -24.26 -38.66 22.22
N SER A 678 -24.68 -39.49 23.17
CA SER A 678 -25.85 -40.34 23.03
C SER A 678 -27.15 -39.59 23.35
N GLU A 679 -28.28 -40.25 23.11
CA GLU A 679 -29.61 -39.79 23.52
C GLU A 679 -29.99 -40.24 24.95
N ASN A 680 -29.05 -40.84 25.69
CA ASN A 680 -29.28 -41.36 27.04
C ASN A 680 -28.34 -40.71 28.05
N SER A 681 -28.86 -40.31 29.21
CA SER A 681 -28.05 -39.84 30.32
C SER A 681 -27.37 -41.00 31.03
N ILE A 682 -26.15 -40.76 31.51
CA ILE A 682 -25.42 -41.69 32.36
C ILE A 682 -25.67 -41.30 33.82
N GLY A 683 -26.12 -42.25 34.62
CA GLY A 683 -26.39 -42.03 36.05
C GLY A 683 -25.14 -42.11 36.91
N SER A 684 -25.15 -41.46 38.07
CA SER A 684 -24.03 -41.49 39.05
C SER A 684 -23.66 -42.87 39.62
N GLY A 685 -24.45 -43.91 39.35
CA GLY A 685 -24.15 -45.30 39.72
C GLY A 685 -23.51 -46.12 38.59
N GLU A 686 -23.42 -45.56 37.38
CA GLU A 686 -22.84 -46.22 36.23
C GLU A 686 -21.35 -45.91 36.14
N MET A 687 -20.56 -46.91 35.74
CA MET A 687 -19.11 -46.82 35.66
C MET A 687 -18.66 -46.34 34.28
N ILE A 688 -17.73 -45.39 34.28
CA ILE A 688 -16.97 -44.92 33.12
C ILE A 688 -15.51 -45.28 33.36
N SER A 689 -14.96 -46.17 32.54
CA SER A 689 -13.55 -46.57 32.66
C SER A 689 -12.64 -45.37 32.38
N LEU A 690 -11.72 -45.09 33.30
CA LEU A 690 -10.72 -44.03 33.15
C LEU A 690 -9.47 -44.58 32.46
N PRO A 691 -8.82 -43.77 31.60
CA PRO A 691 -7.53 -44.14 31.05
C PRO A 691 -6.48 -44.22 32.17
N MET A 692 -5.52 -45.15 32.03
CA MET A 692 -4.46 -45.37 33.03
C MET A 692 -3.62 -44.14 33.35
N THR A 693 -3.61 -43.15 32.45
CA THR A 693 -2.92 -41.86 32.63
C THR A 693 -3.58 -40.96 33.68
N ILE A 694 -4.82 -41.24 34.07
CA ILE A 694 -5.60 -40.44 35.00
C ILE A 694 -5.83 -41.27 36.27
N SER A 695 -4.91 -41.13 37.22
CA SER A 695 -4.97 -41.82 38.52
C SER A 695 -5.13 -40.86 39.72
N GLY A 696 -5.41 -39.58 39.45
CA GLY A 696 -5.54 -38.52 40.44
C GLY A 696 -6.97 -38.32 40.94
N GLN A 697 -7.13 -37.41 41.91
CA GLN A 697 -8.46 -36.98 42.34
C GLN A 697 -9.06 -36.07 41.27
N LEU A 698 -10.34 -36.25 40.97
CA LEU A 698 -11.08 -35.43 40.00
C LEU A 698 -11.98 -34.44 40.74
N GLU A 699 -11.78 -33.15 40.50
CA GLU A 699 -12.63 -32.08 41.00
C GLU A 699 -13.49 -31.55 39.84
N PRO A 700 -14.83 -31.47 39.98
CA PRO A 700 -15.68 -30.91 38.92
C PRO A 700 -15.34 -29.43 38.70
N ALA A 701 -15.01 -29.09 37.45
CA ALA A 701 -14.68 -27.74 37.04
C ALA A 701 -15.82 -27.07 36.27
N PHE A 702 -16.56 -27.82 35.45
CA PHE A 702 -17.63 -27.28 34.62
C PHE A 702 -18.58 -28.35 34.07
N THR A 703 -19.79 -27.92 33.73
CA THR A 703 -20.77 -28.71 32.96
C THR A 703 -21.53 -27.81 31.98
N THR A 704 -21.72 -28.28 30.75
CA THR A 704 -22.61 -27.62 29.79
C THR A 704 -24.09 -27.85 30.13
N GLU A 705 -24.39 -28.85 30.98
CA GLU A 705 -25.74 -29.14 31.44
C GLU A 705 -25.93 -28.57 32.86
N SER A 706 -26.71 -27.50 32.97
CA SER A 706 -27.19 -26.96 34.23
C SER A 706 -28.44 -26.12 34.03
N SER A 707 -29.37 -26.19 34.99
CA SER A 707 -30.59 -25.38 35.01
C SER A 707 -30.30 -23.87 35.12
N VAL A 708 -29.10 -23.49 35.55
CA VAL A 708 -28.60 -22.11 35.57
C VAL A 708 -28.45 -21.53 34.17
N TRP A 709 -28.02 -22.35 33.20
CA TRP A 709 -27.83 -21.91 31.81
C TRP A 709 -29.15 -21.84 31.06
N TYR A 710 -30.01 -22.84 31.29
CA TYR A 710 -31.30 -22.92 30.63
C TYR A 710 -32.28 -23.75 31.49
N PRO A 711 -33.51 -23.29 31.74
CA PRO A 711 -34.43 -23.95 32.70
C PRO A 711 -34.80 -25.40 32.37
N GLN A 712 -34.64 -25.84 31.13
CA GLN A 712 -34.92 -27.23 30.71
C GLN A 712 -33.70 -28.15 30.77
N PHE A 713 -32.54 -27.62 31.15
CA PHE A 713 -31.35 -28.42 31.43
C PHE A 713 -31.42 -28.98 32.86
N GLU A 714 -30.81 -30.13 33.08
CA GLU A 714 -30.84 -30.85 34.35
C GLU A 714 -29.50 -30.74 35.08
N ASP A 715 -29.51 -30.45 36.37
CA ASP A 715 -28.25 -30.31 37.10
C ASP A 715 -27.57 -31.67 37.34
N GLU A 716 -26.28 -31.74 36.99
CA GLU A 716 -25.45 -32.90 37.24
C GLU A 716 -25.29 -33.17 38.75
N ASN A 717 -25.27 -34.44 39.14
CA ASN A 717 -25.03 -34.85 40.54
C ASN A 717 -23.61 -34.47 40.99
N GLU A 718 -23.50 -33.81 42.14
CA GLU A 718 -22.23 -33.41 42.76
C GLU A 718 -21.41 -34.60 43.29
N ASN A 719 -22.05 -35.74 43.58
CA ASN A 719 -21.37 -36.93 44.09
C ASN A 719 -20.54 -37.60 42.98
N ILE A 720 -19.22 -37.35 43.02
CA ILE A 720 -18.25 -37.94 42.11
C ILE A 720 -17.37 -38.91 42.90
N ARG A 721 -17.19 -40.12 42.37
CA ARG A 721 -16.30 -41.14 42.97
C ARG A 721 -15.37 -41.71 41.92
N VAL A 722 -14.10 -41.86 42.28
CA VAL A 722 -13.08 -42.53 41.48
C VAL A 722 -12.58 -43.72 42.30
N GLU A 723 -12.87 -44.93 41.84
CA GLU A 723 -12.58 -46.18 42.55
C GLU A 723 -11.97 -47.19 41.57
N LEU A 724 -11.39 -48.29 42.07
CA LEU A 724 -10.92 -49.36 41.20
C LEU A 724 -12.13 -50.01 40.50
N CYS A 725 -12.04 -50.24 39.20
CA CYS A 725 -13.09 -50.91 38.46
C CYS A 725 -13.30 -52.34 39.01
N PRO A 726 -14.56 -52.82 39.07
CA PRO A 726 -14.84 -54.20 39.42
C PRO A 726 -14.11 -55.16 38.48
N ASP A 727 -13.52 -56.21 39.04
CA ASP A 727 -12.87 -57.31 38.31
C ASP A 727 -11.68 -56.94 37.40
N GLU A 728 -11.14 -55.73 37.50
CA GLU A 728 -9.93 -55.30 36.77
C GLU A 728 -8.80 -54.86 37.71
N GLU A 729 -7.58 -55.38 37.49
CA GLU A 729 -6.40 -54.91 38.21
C GLU A 729 -5.86 -53.61 37.56
N ARG A 730 -5.77 -52.54 38.36
CA ARG A 730 -5.14 -51.24 38.01
C ARG A 730 -5.89 -50.37 37.00
N VAL A 731 -7.19 -50.58 36.82
CA VAL A 731 -8.06 -49.67 36.05
C VAL A 731 -8.98 -48.95 37.03
N TYR A 732 -9.06 -47.62 36.90
CA TYR A 732 -9.95 -46.80 37.72
C TYR A 732 -11.23 -46.52 36.96
N CYS A 733 -12.34 -46.43 37.70
CA CYS A 733 -13.67 -46.14 37.20
C CYS A 733 -14.18 -44.85 37.83
N LEU A 734 -14.68 -43.96 36.96
CA LEU A 734 -15.41 -42.76 37.35
C LEU A 734 -16.89 -43.09 37.48
N TYR A 735 -17.45 -42.73 38.62
CA TYR A 735 -18.87 -42.72 38.90
C TYR A 735 -19.31 -41.26 39.00
N ALA A 736 -19.91 -40.76 37.92
CA ALA A 736 -20.43 -39.42 37.81
C ALA A 736 -21.65 -39.43 36.88
N SER A 737 -22.61 -38.55 37.13
CA SER A 737 -23.67 -38.34 36.15
C SER A 737 -23.12 -37.58 34.94
N VAL A 738 -23.60 -37.93 33.74
CA VAL A 738 -23.34 -37.17 32.53
C VAL A 738 -24.59 -37.21 31.66
N HIS A 739 -25.33 -36.11 31.61
CA HIS A 739 -26.55 -36.00 30.82
C HIS A 739 -26.29 -36.21 29.32
N TYR A 740 -27.34 -36.57 28.59
CA TYR A 740 -27.27 -36.74 27.15
C TYR A 740 -26.91 -35.43 26.44
N HIS A 741 -26.13 -35.50 25.36
CA HIS A 741 -25.56 -34.33 24.68
C HIS A 741 -24.89 -33.32 25.62
N SER A 742 -24.17 -33.78 26.66
CA SER A 742 -23.48 -32.91 27.62
C SER A 742 -21.97 -33.16 27.71
N LEU A 743 -21.26 -32.12 28.14
CA LEU A 743 -19.83 -32.10 28.39
C LEU A 743 -19.61 -31.78 29.86
N ARG A 744 -18.96 -32.71 30.57
CA ARG A 744 -18.55 -32.54 31.95
C ARG A 744 -17.04 -32.46 32.03
N VAL A 745 -16.54 -31.45 32.72
CA VAL A 745 -15.11 -31.11 32.83
C VAL A 745 -14.68 -31.26 34.28
N PHE A 746 -13.54 -31.92 34.46
CA PHE A 746 -12.90 -32.15 35.74
C PHE A 746 -11.47 -31.63 35.70
N LYS A 747 -11.02 -31.01 36.79
CA LYS A 747 -9.60 -30.74 37.03
C LYS A 747 -8.98 -31.97 37.69
N VAL A 748 -7.84 -32.43 37.16
CA VAL A 748 -7.04 -33.48 37.80
C VAL A 748 -6.14 -32.82 38.85
N ILE A 749 -6.16 -33.35 40.08
CA ILE A 749 -5.35 -32.90 41.23
C ILE A 749 -4.23 -33.87 41.52
#